data_AF-A0A940I5A6-F1
#
_entry.id   AF-A0A940I5A6-F1
#
_cell.length_a   1.000
_cell.length_b   1.000
_cell.length_c   1.000
_cell.angle_alpha   90.00
_cell.angle_beta   90.00
_cell.angle_gamma   90.00
#
_symmetry.space_group_name_H-M   'P 1'
#
loop_
_entity.id
_entity.type
_entity.pdbx_description
1 polymer ?
#
loop_
_entity_poly.entity_id
_entity_poly.type
_entity_poly.pdbx_seq_one_letter_code
_entity_poly.pdbx_strand_id
1 'polypeptide(L)'
;MINRYTLVAITLLILVLACRGFCEIGAKLPYKRYEAEFGSWGLGAVLHKSKDFIQDRTASEASNQCYVGLLEKGSYLEWVIKDSVDGVNIRFTLPDSPDGNGVNGLLGVYVNGEKVTDVVLTSYWAWQYFESSDPSNVPSRRPRMRFDEVHFKLEKVLNPGDTLRFVKIGDDSYEYGIDFVELEKVPPEIPKPDDALSVTDFGATPDDESDDWSGFYNCINTAKSWRKNVYIPKGKYLLGERLDLNVSNIKIIGAGIWYTEIYFTNNGVRGGGILGTDNCSKVEIAHMYLNSVINSRFYNDDPRTQYVYKCFMGTFGDNSIIHDIWEEHFECGFWIGDYSYPLSYTENFTIYNCRIRNNYADGVNFTQGTSNSVVRNCNIRNNGDDGLACWPNDYNSAKMSVNVLFENNTIEHNWRAGGIAVFGGDGHIIRNNLVKDNFAGSGIRLTTDFGGYNFRNTSDITFENNLIIHCGTSDDLWGIERGAVELAATRERIKNVNFKNLTIIGAQRDGIMIGGNAGFSGIYFENVIIDSTGLDPYVDSRVIESHEGKAIVVYTNVGEAEINGLTISNIESDDPIYVKKGFDLKIRYANIPLEDIRLDPKIIKLPRLRVDTINVNPVPQYASNYSINWVLADTNIAVIIDTNNVYASIMGKLPGSTYLIAQTPDGLIEDTCIVDVVPAVNIYSPDQFCYENGDSVIVIVDALGIDRDISVEYSVGGSATINKDFIVIGFTDNIINLNPSKYADTLVLKTVDDELREGPEYIGMGIVSNDNYTIGGRKNCKITILDDDMGDLQPPVIGITRTPCIIDGNIDPMWSNTPPMPIGNVVIGERQDDFYAEWRAMADETNLYILVNVKDSVLINDSGSNWWEDDAIEVFIDGDNSKGTSYDGINDFQYGFRWGDSSINIGANSVNKTDGIDFFIKGTKDGYILELLIPWQTVGVIPDVGDVIGFDIGVDDDDNGEARESQIVSLAKNETGWRNPSVLGEVCIGISKDNIDRSSKYKLSDFKISKIYPNPFNYSTCVEYYLPYKSSVVIKIYNVKGQMVRRISCGEKSAGVYKSILEAKGLSSGLYFAVVETAFDIRAKKILLIK
;
A
#
# COMPACT_ATOMS: atom_id res chain seq x y z
N MET A 1 32.44 17.77 5.58
CA MET A 1 32.66 18.17 4.17
C MET A 1 32.72 16.92 3.31
N ILE A 2 31.60 16.51 2.71
CA ILE A 2 31.54 15.37 1.79
C ILE A 2 31.63 15.93 0.35
N ASN A 3 32.53 15.35 -0.44
CA ASN A 3 32.95 15.89 -1.73
C ASN A 3 31.85 15.72 -2.79
N ARG A 4 31.58 16.78 -3.59
CA ARG A 4 30.47 16.91 -4.56
C ARG A 4 30.34 15.75 -5.56
N TYR A 5 31.43 14.99 -5.79
CA TYR A 5 31.43 13.81 -6.67
C TYR A 5 30.68 12.60 -6.11
N THR A 6 30.55 12.47 -4.78
CA THR A 6 29.86 11.36 -4.12
C THR A 6 28.33 11.53 -4.19
N LEU A 7 27.86 12.78 -4.12
CA LEU A 7 26.43 13.11 -4.24
C LEU A 7 25.94 12.84 -5.67
N VAL A 8 26.71 13.27 -6.69
CA VAL A 8 26.41 13.00 -8.11
C VAL A 8 26.39 11.50 -8.41
N ALA A 9 27.28 10.72 -7.80
CA ALA A 9 27.32 9.26 -7.99
C ALA A 9 26.13 8.55 -7.32
N ILE A 10 25.64 9.03 -6.17
CA ILE A 10 24.43 8.51 -5.50
C ILE A 10 23.17 8.88 -6.29
N THR A 11 23.07 10.11 -6.80
CA THR A 11 21.97 10.53 -7.69
C THR A 11 21.96 9.76 -9.01
N LEU A 12 23.14 9.51 -9.62
CA LEU A 12 23.24 8.66 -10.81
C LEU A 12 22.89 7.20 -10.50
N LEU A 13 23.24 6.67 -9.32
CA LEU A 13 22.92 5.29 -8.93
C LEU A 13 21.43 5.12 -8.64
N ILE A 14 20.77 6.14 -8.09
CA ILE A 14 19.31 6.20 -7.94
C ILE A 14 18.63 6.27 -9.31
N LEU A 15 19.13 7.09 -10.24
CA LEU A 15 18.65 7.12 -11.64
C LEU A 15 18.89 5.79 -12.38
N VAL A 16 20.02 5.13 -12.17
CA VAL A 16 20.37 3.86 -12.85
C VAL A 16 19.62 2.66 -12.27
N LEU A 17 19.27 2.68 -10.98
CA LEU A 17 18.39 1.68 -10.36
C LEU A 17 16.92 1.89 -10.72
N ALA A 18 16.49 3.15 -10.93
CA ALA A 18 15.24 3.50 -11.60
C ALA A 18 15.20 2.92 -13.04
N CYS A 19 16.28 3.09 -13.81
CA CYS A 19 16.34 2.73 -15.23
C CYS A 19 16.26 1.23 -15.56
N ARG A 20 16.32 0.32 -14.57
CA ARG A 20 16.31 -1.14 -14.81
C ARG A 20 14.95 -1.82 -14.58
N GLY A 21 13.90 -1.04 -14.32
CA GLY A 21 12.51 -1.53 -14.23
C GLY A 21 11.46 -0.66 -14.94
N PHE A 22 11.82 0.50 -15.49
CA PHE A 22 10.87 1.35 -16.20
C PHE A 22 10.57 0.81 -17.62
N CYS A 23 9.32 0.45 -17.84
CA CYS A 23 8.69 0.67 -19.15
C CYS A 23 8.92 2.14 -19.54
N GLU A 24 9.32 2.43 -20.78
CA GLU A 24 9.69 3.79 -21.22
C GLU A 24 8.61 4.84 -20.84
N ILE A 25 8.96 5.80 -19.97
CA ILE A 25 8.08 6.89 -19.53
C ILE A 25 8.18 8.05 -20.52
N GLY A 26 7.03 8.69 -20.80
CA GLY A 26 6.92 9.82 -21.71
C GLY A 26 6.72 9.41 -23.18
N ALA A 27 6.53 10.40 -24.03
CA ALA A 27 6.37 10.21 -25.46
C ALA A 27 7.71 9.94 -26.16
N LYS A 28 7.68 9.03 -27.13
CA LYS A 28 8.79 8.73 -28.04
C LYS A 28 8.57 9.47 -29.34
N LEU A 29 9.35 10.53 -29.54
CA LEU A 29 9.24 11.40 -30.69
C LEU A 29 10.56 11.39 -31.49
N PRO A 30 10.51 11.71 -32.80
CA PRO A 30 11.66 11.57 -33.69
C PRO A 30 12.76 12.63 -33.45
N TYR A 31 12.46 13.70 -32.73
CA TYR A 31 13.40 14.76 -32.42
C TYR A 31 14.27 14.44 -31.21
N LYS A 32 15.45 15.06 -31.16
CA LYS A 32 16.29 15.16 -29.96
C LYS A 32 16.46 16.62 -29.57
N ARG A 33 16.39 16.88 -28.26
CA ARG A 33 16.58 18.22 -27.69
C ARG A 33 18.05 18.52 -27.42
N TYR A 34 18.44 19.76 -27.69
CA TYR A 34 19.72 20.38 -27.38
C TYR A 34 19.47 21.61 -26.50
N GLU A 35 19.67 21.48 -25.19
CA GLU A 35 19.45 22.59 -24.23
C GLU A 35 20.50 23.70 -24.42
N ALA A 36 20.07 24.96 -24.28
CA ALA A 36 20.94 26.12 -24.47
C ALA A 36 22.09 26.18 -23.48
N GLU A 37 21.89 25.80 -22.22
CA GLU A 37 22.93 25.80 -21.19
C GLU A 37 24.05 24.78 -21.43
N PHE A 38 23.87 23.85 -22.38
CA PHE A 38 24.91 22.92 -22.82
C PHE A 38 25.55 23.27 -24.16
N GLY A 39 25.09 24.34 -24.81
CA GLY A 39 25.72 24.90 -25.99
C GLY A 39 26.99 25.69 -25.67
N SER A 40 27.71 26.11 -26.71
CA SER A 40 28.77 27.11 -26.62
C SER A 40 28.19 28.46 -27.03
N TRP A 41 28.23 29.45 -26.15
CA TRP A 41 27.76 30.81 -26.44
C TRP A 41 28.86 31.85 -26.25
N GLY A 42 28.73 33.00 -26.91
CA GLY A 42 29.73 34.06 -26.88
C GLY A 42 29.27 35.38 -27.46
N LEU A 43 30.20 36.34 -27.51
CA LEU A 43 29.99 37.70 -28.06
C LEU A 43 28.79 38.42 -27.45
N GLY A 44 28.76 38.52 -26.12
CA GLY A 44 27.69 39.23 -25.39
C GLY A 44 26.50 38.35 -25.01
N ALA A 45 26.46 37.08 -25.41
CA ALA A 45 25.44 36.13 -24.95
C ALA A 45 25.58 35.82 -23.45
N VAL A 46 24.45 35.71 -22.74
CA VAL A 46 24.38 35.50 -21.29
C VAL A 46 23.47 34.32 -20.96
N LEU A 47 23.85 33.52 -19.97
CA LEU A 47 23.01 32.44 -19.44
C LEU A 47 22.11 32.97 -18.32
N HIS A 48 20.80 33.00 -18.56
CA HIS A 48 19.77 33.36 -17.60
C HIS A 48 19.33 32.12 -16.82
N LYS A 49 19.04 32.29 -15.53
CA LYS A 49 18.64 31.20 -14.64
C LYS A 49 17.56 31.65 -13.67
N SER A 50 16.59 30.77 -13.41
CA SER A 50 15.63 30.92 -12.31
C SER A 50 15.35 29.56 -11.68
N LYS A 51 16.40 28.87 -11.23
CA LYS A 51 16.29 27.56 -10.55
C LYS A 51 15.49 27.60 -9.25
N ASP A 52 15.19 28.81 -8.79
CA ASP A 52 14.34 29.16 -7.66
C ASP A 52 12.87 29.46 -8.08
N PHE A 53 12.51 29.20 -9.34
CA PHE A 53 11.13 29.30 -9.86
C PHE A 53 10.41 30.64 -9.63
N ILE A 54 11.15 31.73 -9.38
CA ILE A 54 10.57 33.06 -9.21
C ILE A 54 9.89 33.48 -10.52
N GLN A 55 8.56 33.50 -10.50
CA GLN A 55 7.73 33.62 -11.69
C GLN A 55 7.89 34.98 -12.39
N ASP A 56 8.40 36.01 -11.74
CA ASP A 56 8.70 37.31 -12.37
C ASP A 56 9.90 37.23 -13.35
N ARG A 57 10.76 36.22 -13.22
CA ARG A 57 11.91 36.02 -14.10
C ARG A 57 11.52 35.16 -15.29
N THR A 58 11.85 35.58 -16.50
CA THR A 58 11.56 34.82 -17.74
C THR A 58 12.10 33.39 -17.66
N ALA A 59 13.30 33.21 -17.10
CA ALA A 59 13.92 31.89 -16.97
C ALA A 59 13.13 30.89 -16.11
N SER A 60 12.10 31.31 -15.35
CA SER A 60 11.22 30.36 -14.63
C SER A 60 10.38 29.49 -15.58
N GLU A 61 10.12 29.95 -16.81
CA GLU A 61 9.35 29.21 -17.83
C GLU A 61 10.23 28.43 -18.81
N ALA A 62 11.55 28.60 -18.71
CA ALA A 62 12.51 27.90 -19.54
C ALA A 62 12.71 26.46 -19.05
N SER A 63 13.09 25.58 -19.96
CA SER A 63 13.49 24.21 -19.60
C SER A 63 14.67 24.25 -18.63
N ASN A 64 14.66 23.39 -17.60
CA ASN A 64 15.67 23.38 -16.53
C ASN A 64 15.88 24.76 -15.85
N GLN A 65 14.90 25.64 -16.03
CA GLN A 65 14.86 27.04 -15.63
C GLN A 65 16.08 27.83 -16.11
N CYS A 66 16.57 27.53 -17.31
CA CYS A 66 17.74 28.14 -17.92
C CYS A 66 17.49 28.46 -19.39
N TYR A 67 17.96 29.61 -19.86
CA TYR A 67 18.01 29.91 -21.29
C TYR A 67 19.20 30.82 -21.58
N VAL A 68 19.66 30.89 -22.83
CA VAL A 68 20.73 31.79 -23.24
C VAL A 68 20.16 33.00 -23.97
N GLY A 69 20.34 34.19 -23.39
CA GLY A 69 19.98 35.48 -23.96
C GLY A 69 21.06 36.00 -24.89
N LEU A 70 20.70 36.31 -26.13
CA LEU A 70 21.55 36.97 -27.13
C LEU A 70 21.28 38.48 -27.05
N LEU A 71 22.14 39.22 -26.35
CA LEU A 71 21.89 40.62 -25.98
C LEU A 71 22.22 41.61 -27.09
N GLU A 72 23.30 41.36 -27.84
CA GLU A 72 23.79 42.28 -28.85
C GLU A 72 23.93 41.60 -30.21
N LYS A 73 23.96 42.41 -31.27
CA LYS A 73 24.19 41.91 -32.62
C LYS A 73 25.54 41.20 -32.69
N GLY A 74 25.52 39.95 -33.15
CA GLY A 74 26.68 39.06 -33.19
C GLY A 74 26.76 38.09 -32.01
N SER A 75 25.98 38.28 -30.93
CA SER A 75 25.82 37.27 -29.88
C SER A 75 25.33 35.96 -30.48
N TYR A 76 25.87 34.84 -30.01
CA TYR A 76 25.56 33.53 -30.58
C TYR A 76 25.45 32.41 -29.55
N LEU A 77 24.77 31.34 -29.97
CA LEU A 77 24.68 30.04 -29.31
C LEU A 77 24.93 28.93 -30.34
N GLU A 78 25.76 27.94 -30.01
CA GLU A 78 26.22 26.89 -30.93
C GLU A 78 26.27 25.50 -30.29
N TRP A 79 25.96 24.46 -31.07
CA TRP A 79 26.15 23.06 -30.68
C TRP A 79 26.89 22.26 -31.75
N VAL A 80 27.53 21.17 -31.32
CA VAL A 80 28.01 20.10 -32.21
C VAL A 80 26.92 19.05 -32.34
N ILE A 81 26.50 18.77 -33.57
CA ILE A 81 25.38 17.89 -33.87
C ILE A 81 25.80 16.42 -33.80
N LYS A 82 24.92 15.56 -33.28
CA LYS A 82 25.19 14.14 -33.06
C LYS A 82 24.55 13.21 -34.10
N ASP A 83 23.56 13.69 -34.84
CA ASP A 83 22.73 12.88 -35.74
C ASP A 83 22.63 13.53 -37.13
N SER A 84 22.18 12.75 -38.12
CA SER A 84 21.88 13.30 -39.44
C SER A 84 20.44 13.83 -39.48
N VAL A 85 20.28 15.15 -39.54
CA VAL A 85 19.01 15.86 -39.29
C VAL A 85 18.87 17.10 -40.17
N ASP A 86 17.64 17.54 -40.41
CA ASP A 86 17.33 18.69 -41.28
C ASP A 86 16.10 19.50 -40.81
N GLY A 87 15.33 19.00 -39.85
CA GLY A 87 14.25 19.74 -39.20
C GLY A 87 14.77 20.41 -37.93
N VAL A 88 14.46 21.70 -37.78
CA VAL A 88 14.87 22.51 -36.63
C VAL A 88 13.63 23.14 -36.02
N ASN A 89 13.44 22.97 -34.72
CA ASN A 89 12.46 23.70 -33.92
C ASN A 89 13.19 24.42 -32.78
N ILE A 90 12.95 25.73 -32.63
CA ILE A 90 13.59 26.56 -31.62
C ILE A 90 12.51 26.97 -30.62
N ARG A 91 12.72 26.71 -29.33
CA ARG A 91 11.95 27.37 -28.26
C ARG A 91 12.68 28.64 -27.84
N PHE A 92 12.02 29.78 -27.96
CA PHE A 92 12.63 31.10 -27.81
C PHE A 92 11.74 32.07 -27.03
N THR A 93 12.31 33.18 -26.60
CA THR A 93 11.58 34.31 -26.01
C THR A 93 12.08 35.63 -26.59
N LEU A 94 11.15 36.55 -26.82
CA LEU A 94 11.37 37.95 -27.17
C LEU A 94 10.51 38.80 -26.21
N PRO A 95 10.90 40.06 -25.93
CA PRO A 95 10.02 40.98 -25.20
C PRO A 95 8.70 41.20 -25.94
N ASP A 96 7.67 41.61 -25.22
CA ASP A 96 6.41 42.05 -25.82
C ASP A 96 6.45 43.54 -26.21
N SER A 97 5.55 43.96 -27.09
CA SER A 97 5.31 45.37 -27.39
C SER A 97 4.37 46.00 -26.33
N PRO A 98 4.39 47.32 -26.13
CA PRO A 98 3.52 47.99 -25.15
C PRO A 98 2.02 47.82 -25.39
N ASP A 99 1.61 47.44 -26.61
CA ASP A 99 0.22 47.21 -27.02
C ASP A 99 -0.16 45.72 -27.09
N GLY A 100 0.75 44.80 -26.75
CA GLY A 100 0.46 43.35 -26.71
C GLY A 100 0.39 42.68 -28.09
N ASN A 101 0.98 43.30 -29.10
CA ASN A 101 1.05 42.79 -30.46
C ASN A 101 2.41 42.15 -30.78
N GLY A 102 3.26 41.95 -29.78
CA GLY A 102 4.59 41.41 -29.94
C GLY A 102 5.55 42.29 -30.75
N VAL A 103 6.78 41.82 -30.84
CA VAL A 103 7.84 42.40 -31.67
C VAL A 103 8.48 41.30 -32.51
N ASN A 104 9.18 41.71 -33.57
CA ASN A 104 9.93 40.78 -34.42
C ASN A 104 11.44 40.93 -34.17
N GLY A 105 12.12 39.79 -34.15
CA GLY A 105 13.58 39.68 -34.13
C GLY A 105 14.10 38.86 -35.32
N LEU A 106 15.38 39.04 -35.67
CA LEU A 106 16.02 38.33 -36.79
C LEU A 106 17.25 37.54 -36.35
N LEU A 107 17.16 36.22 -36.48
CA LEU A 107 18.17 35.26 -36.07
C LEU A 107 18.84 34.65 -37.31
N GLY A 108 20.15 34.77 -37.44
CA GLY A 108 20.92 34.12 -38.49
C GLY A 108 21.30 32.71 -38.06
N VAL A 109 21.09 31.73 -38.94
CA VAL A 109 21.45 30.32 -38.72
C VAL A 109 22.68 29.98 -39.54
N TYR A 110 23.67 29.37 -38.90
CA TYR A 110 24.96 29.04 -39.48
C TYR A 110 25.27 27.56 -39.29
N VAL A 111 25.85 26.92 -40.32
CA VAL A 111 26.34 25.54 -40.28
C VAL A 111 27.83 25.55 -40.60
N ASN A 112 28.66 25.02 -39.70
CA ASN A 112 30.12 25.04 -39.83
C ASN A 112 30.69 26.44 -40.09
N GLY A 113 30.08 27.46 -39.49
CA GLY A 113 30.48 28.87 -39.64
C GLY A 113 29.96 29.57 -40.90
N GLU A 114 29.29 28.87 -41.81
CA GLU A 114 28.65 29.46 -42.99
C GLU A 114 27.17 29.73 -42.74
N LYS A 115 26.69 30.93 -43.08
CA LYS A 115 25.28 31.28 -42.92
C LYS A 115 24.43 30.48 -43.92
N VAL A 116 23.39 29.80 -43.42
CA VAL A 116 22.50 28.98 -44.26
C VAL A 116 21.10 29.58 -44.43
N THR A 117 20.56 30.26 -43.41
CA THR A 117 19.25 30.92 -43.52
C THR A 117 19.07 32.00 -42.45
N ASP A 118 18.05 32.83 -42.61
CA ASP A 118 17.53 33.76 -41.60
C ASP A 118 16.16 33.30 -41.11
N VAL A 119 15.94 33.44 -39.81
CA VAL A 119 14.68 33.07 -39.15
C VAL A 119 14.13 34.31 -38.47
N VAL A 120 12.90 34.66 -38.80
CA VAL A 120 12.15 35.69 -38.08
C VAL A 120 11.57 35.07 -36.82
N LEU A 121 11.91 35.65 -35.69
CA LEU A 121 11.30 35.35 -34.40
C LEU A 121 10.21 36.40 -34.17
N THR A 122 9.06 36.01 -33.61
CA THR A 122 8.00 36.95 -33.23
C THR A 122 7.46 36.61 -31.86
N SER A 123 7.18 37.61 -31.02
CA SER A 123 6.46 37.41 -29.75
C SER A 123 4.95 37.58 -29.88
N TYR A 124 4.41 37.64 -31.11
CA TYR A 124 2.98 37.89 -31.37
C TYR A 124 2.05 36.92 -30.65
N TRP A 125 2.39 35.63 -30.59
CA TRP A 125 1.60 34.59 -29.91
C TRP A 125 2.01 34.34 -28.47
N ALA A 126 3.16 34.86 -28.04
CA ALA A 126 3.62 34.81 -26.67
C ALA A 126 2.90 35.86 -25.81
N TRP A 127 3.19 35.85 -24.51
CA TRP A 127 2.77 36.83 -23.51
C TRP A 127 1.26 36.84 -23.23
N GLN A 128 0.91 36.32 -22.07
CA GLN A 128 -0.40 36.51 -21.45
C GLN A 128 -0.21 37.13 -20.07
N TYR A 129 -1.07 38.07 -19.69
CA TYR A 129 -0.97 38.83 -18.45
C TYR A 129 -2.22 38.65 -17.59
N PHE A 130 -2.06 38.73 -16.27
CA PHE A 130 -3.11 38.38 -15.31
C PHE A 130 -3.38 39.51 -14.31
N GLU A 131 -4.40 40.31 -14.60
CA GLU A 131 -5.02 41.21 -13.61
C GLU A 131 -5.96 40.45 -12.67
N SER A 132 -6.59 39.38 -13.17
CA SER A 132 -7.45 38.44 -12.43
C SER A 132 -7.10 37.00 -12.81
N SER A 133 -8.01 36.05 -12.62
CA SER A 133 -7.81 34.65 -13.04
C SER A 133 -7.82 34.44 -14.55
N ASP A 134 -8.35 35.39 -15.32
CA ASP A 134 -8.42 35.28 -16.78
C ASP A 134 -7.31 36.10 -17.44
N PRO A 135 -6.64 35.56 -18.47
CA PRO A 135 -5.54 36.23 -19.12
C PRO A 135 -6.03 37.36 -20.04
N SER A 136 -5.17 38.35 -20.22
CA SER A 136 -5.25 39.36 -21.26
C SER A 136 -3.95 39.33 -22.08
N ASN A 137 -4.04 39.64 -23.36
CA ASN A 137 -2.85 39.89 -24.18
C ASN A 137 -2.35 41.33 -24.08
N VAL A 138 -2.97 42.19 -23.27
CA VAL A 138 -2.49 43.56 -23.04
C VAL A 138 -1.50 43.59 -21.88
N PRO A 139 -0.29 44.15 -22.06
CA PRO A 139 0.73 44.20 -21.02
C PRO A 139 0.22 44.74 -19.70
N SER A 140 0.34 43.91 -18.66
CA SER A 140 0.00 44.25 -17.28
C SER A 140 0.86 43.42 -16.32
N ARG A 141 0.33 43.02 -15.15
CA ARG A 141 1.08 42.25 -14.14
C ARG A 141 1.07 40.75 -14.42
N ARG A 142 2.01 40.03 -13.77
CA ARG A 142 2.13 38.55 -13.76
C ARG A 142 2.15 37.94 -15.18
N PRO A 143 3.15 38.26 -16.02
CA PRO A 143 3.26 37.69 -17.36
C PRO A 143 3.50 36.17 -17.31
N ARG A 144 2.86 35.44 -18.23
CA ARG A 144 3.00 34.01 -18.50
C ARG A 144 3.16 33.80 -20.01
N MET A 145 3.48 32.57 -20.42
CA MET A 145 3.65 32.21 -21.84
C MET A 145 4.71 33.08 -22.51
N ARG A 146 5.82 33.35 -21.81
CA ARG A 146 6.89 34.23 -22.31
C ARG A 146 7.74 33.58 -23.40
N PHE A 147 7.65 32.27 -23.53
CA PHE A 147 8.30 31.50 -24.58
C PHE A 147 7.29 31.07 -25.63
N ASP A 148 7.80 30.97 -26.85
CA ASP A 148 7.11 30.45 -28.02
C ASP A 148 8.05 29.53 -28.81
N GLU A 149 7.54 28.88 -29.85
CA GLU A 149 8.31 27.99 -30.73
C GLU A 149 8.27 28.46 -32.20
N VAL A 150 9.34 28.19 -32.94
CA VAL A 150 9.38 28.36 -34.39
C VAL A 150 10.12 27.19 -35.01
N HIS A 151 9.60 26.69 -36.11
CA HIS A 151 10.20 25.57 -36.82
C HIS A 151 10.44 25.87 -38.30
N PHE A 152 11.50 25.26 -38.83
CA PHE A 152 11.86 25.37 -40.24
C PHE A 152 12.73 24.19 -40.66
N LYS A 153 12.77 23.93 -41.97
CA LYS A 153 13.62 22.90 -42.57
C LYS A 153 14.87 23.54 -43.16
N LEU A 154 16.03 22.97 -42.86
CA LEU A 154 17.29 23.34 -43.49
C LEU A 154 17.37 22.74 -44.90
N GLU A 155 17.86 23.52 -45.87
CA GLU A 155 18.19 22.99 -47.20
C GLU A 155 19.36 21.99 -47.13
N LYS A 156 20.30 22.24 -46.21
CA LYS A 156 21.44 21.38 -45.94
C LYS A 156 21.12 20.43 -44.79
N VAL A 157 21.22 19.13 -45.06
CA VAL A 157 21.19 18.09 -44.01
C VAL A 157 22.44 18.21 -43.15
N LEU A 158 22.24 18.41 -41.84
CA LEU A 158 23.28 18.36 -40.83
C LEU A 158 23.73 16.91 -40.65
N ASN A 159 25.02 16.71 -40.39
CA ASN A 159 25.61 15.40 -40.11
C ASN A 159 26.29 15.40 -38.73
N PRO A 160 26.52 14.22 -38.15
CA PRO A 160 27.30 14.12 -36.91
C PRO A 160 28.66 14.82 -37.05
N GLY A 161 28.94 15.77 -36.15
CA GLY A 161 30.15 16.58 -36.15
C GLY A 161 30.01 17.97 -36.79
N ASP A 162 28.93 18.24 -37.54
CA ASP A 162 28.63 19.60 -37.99
C ASP A 162 28.33 20.51 -36.77
N THR A 163 28.69 21.79 -36.85
CA THR A 163 28.23 22.79 -35.88
C THR A 163 26.98 23.50 -36.38
N LEU A 164 26.00 23.69 -35.51
CA LEU A 164 24.81 24.50 -35.75
C LEU A 164 24.83 25.69 -34.80
N ARG A 165 24.86 26.91 -35.36
CA ARG A 165 24.96 28.16 -34.61
C ARG A 165 23.83 29.12 -34.96
N PHE A 166 23.26 29.73 -33.93
CA PHE A 166 22.28 30.79 -34.02
C PHE A 166 22.90 32.10 -33.58
N VAL A 167 22.74 33.15 -34.37
CA VAL A 167 23.37 34.46 -34.16
C VAL A 167 22.30 35.54 -34.21
N LYS A 168 22.23 36.42 -33.19
CA LYS A 168 21.40 37.63 -33.28
C LYS A 168 21.98 38.52 -34.38
N ILE A 169 21.23 38.76 -35.45
CA ILE A 169 21.66 39.64 -36.55
C ILE A 169 20.81 40.90 -36.68
N GLY A 170 19.64 40.93 -36.05
CA GLY A 170 18.83 42.14 -35.89
C GLY A 170 19.60 43.25 -35.18
N ASP A 171 19.37 44.49 -35.62
CA ASP A 171 19.99 45.71 -35.07
C ASP A 171 19.11 46.37 -33.99
N ASP A 172 18.02 45.70 -33.62
CA ASP A 172 17.13 46.13 -32.54
C ASP A 172 17.79 45.93 -31.15
N SER A 173 17.21 46.60 -30.17
CA SER A 173 17.66 46.58 -28.77
C SER A 173 17.11 45.40 -27.96
N TYR A 174 16.41 44.45 -28.56
CA TYR A 174 15.75 43.36 -27.83
C TYR A 174 16.73 42.22 -27.54
N GLU A 175 16.63 41.64 -26.34
CA GLU A 175 17.27 40.35 -26.03
C GLU A 175 16.52 39.22 -26.73
N TYR A 176 17.25 38.30 -27.36
CA TYR A 176 16.66 37.08 -27.94
C TYR A 176 17.05 35.90 -27.05
N GLY A 177 16.10 35.35 -26.30
CA GLY A 177 16.36 34.17 -25.48
C GLY A 177 16.15 32.90 -26.28
N ILE A 178 17.12 31.99 -26.26
CA ILE A 178 16.98 30.62 -26.78
C ILE A 178 17.00 29.66 -25.58
N ASP A 179 15.94 28.88 -25.41
CA ASP A 179 15.81 27.86 -24.37
C ASP A 179 16.44 26.54 -24.83
N PHE A 180 15.95 26.01 -25.94
CA PHE A 180 16.49 24.80 -26.55
C PHE A 180 16.19 24.74 -28.03
N VAL A 181 16.85 23.79 -28.69
CA VAL A 181 16.56 23.40 -30.07
C VAL A 181 16.21 21.93 -30.14
N GLU A 182 15.11 21.59 -30.80
CA GLU A 182 14.75 20.23 -31.16
C GLU A 182 15.15 19.97 -32.62
N LEU A 183 15.95 18.92 -32.82
CA LEU A 183 16.45 18.52 -34.14
C LEU A 183 15.95 17.14 -34.51
N GLU A 184 15.45 16.99 -35.72
CA GLU A 184 14.99 15.71 -36.24
C GLU A 184 15.31 15.51 -37.72
N LYS A 185 15.30 14.25 -38.14
CA LYS A 185 15.28 13.93 -39.56
C LYS A 185 13.85 14.07 -40.06
N VAL A 186 13.62 15.04 -40.94
CA VAL A 186 12.30 15.25 -41.55
C VAL A 186 11.97 14.05 -42.43
N PRO A 187 10.84 13.36 -42.20
CA PRO A 187 10.39 12.26 -43.05
C PRO A 187 10.18 12.71 -44.51
N PRO A 188 10.19 11.80 -45.50
CA PRO A 188 9.79 12.14 -46.87
C PRO A 188 8.37 12.71 -46.94
N GLU A 189 8.12 13.57 -47.93
CA GLU A 189 6.78 14.05 -48.28
C GLU A 189 5.85 12.86 -48.57
N ILE A 190 4.66 12.85 -47.98
CA ILE A 190 3.65 11.81 -48.20
C ILE A 190 2.92 12.13 -49.51
N PRO A 191 2.92 11.23 -50.52
CA PRO A 191 2.26 11.50 -51.79
C PRO A 191 0.73 11.36 -51.67
N LYS A 192 0.00 12.03 -52.57
CA LYS A 192 -1.46 11.88 -52.71
C LYS A 192 -1.86 10.41 -52.93
N PRO A 193 -2.75 9.83 -52.10
CA PRO A 193 -3.30 8.50 -52.37
C PRO A 193 -4.17 8.46 -53.62
N ASP A 194 -4.20 7.30 -54.27
CA ASP A 194 -5.03 7.06 -55.47
C ASP A 194 -6.54 7.23 -55.20
N ASP A 195 -6.99 6.97 -53.97
CA ASP A 195 -8.38 7.07 -53.55
C ASP A 195 -8.75 8.42 -52.90
N ALA A 196 -7.87 9.42 -53.00
CA ALA A 196 -8.07 10.75 -52.44
C ALA A 196 -8.29 11.85 -53.50
N LEU A 197 -9.18 12.79 -53.18
CA LEU A 197 -9.38 14.06 -53.88
C LEU A 197 -8.42 15.11 -53.29
N SER A 198 -7.78 15.92 -54.14
CA SER A 198 -6.89 17.00 -53.66
C SER A 198 -7.68 18.29 -53.45
N VAL A 199 -7.46 19.02 -52.36
CA VAL A 199 -8.07 20.35 -52.16
C VAL A 199 -7.74 21.34 -53.29
N THR A 200 -6.59 21.16 -53.95
CA THR A 200 -6.17 21.98 -55.09
C THR A 200 -7.01 21.76 -56.35
N ASP A 201 -7.62 20.58 -56.50
CA ASP A 201 -8.54 20.31 -57.62
C ASP A 201 -9.87 21.06 -57.45
N PHE A 202 -10.09 21.65 -56.27
CA PHE A 202 -11.31 22.38 -55.89
C PHE A 202 -11.07 23.87 -55.63
N GLY A 203 -9.90 24.39 -56.01
CA GLY A 203 -9.60 25.82 -56.01
C GLY A 203 -8.74 26.33 -54.87
N ALA A 204 -8.31 25.48 -53.93
CA ALA A 204 -7.30 25.87 -52.94
C ALA A 204 -5.91 26.01 -53.60
N THR A 205 -5.17 27.06 -53.28
CA THR A 205 -3.85 27.36 -53.84
C THR A 205 -2.88 27.62 -52.69
N PRO A 206 -1.97 26.68 -52.40
CA PRO A 206 -1.02 26.89 -51.30
C PRO A 206 -0.03 28.02 -51.62
N ASP A 207 0.55 28.58 -50.56
CA ASP A 207 1.65 29.55 -50.58
C ASP A 207 1.29 30.86 -51.31
N ASP A 208 0.00 31.24 -51.29
CA ASP A 208 -0.46 32.55 -51.74
C ASP A 208 -1.20 33.34 -50.63
N GLU A 209 -1.71 34.52 -50.97
CA GLU A 209 -2.41 35.41 -50.02
C GLU A 209 -3.94 35.21 -50.04
N SER A 210 -4.44 34.22 -50.80
CA SER A 210 -5.87 34.01 -51.01
C SER A 210 -6.48 33.05 -50.00
N ASP A 211 -7.79 33.16 -49.78
CA ASP A 211 -8.52 32.27 -48.89
C ASP A 211 -8.85 30.93 -49.57
N ASP A 212 -8.45 29.84 -48.93
CA ASP A 212 -8.58 28.46 -49.41
C ASP A 212 -9.82 27.73 -48.86
N TRP A 213 -10.58 28.35 -47.96
CA TRP A 213 -11.65 27.69 -47.23
C TRP A 213 -12.69 27.08 -48.16
N SER A 214 -13.07 27.80 -49.21
CA SER A 214 -14.04 27.31 -50.20
C SER A 214 -13.55 26.05 -50.92
N GLY A 215 -12.24 25.95 -51.21
CA GLY A 215 -11.63 24.78 -51.84
C GLY A 215 -11.65 23.56 -50.91
N PHE A 216 -11.33 23.76 -49.63
CA PHE A 216 -11.43 22.72 -48.60
C PHE A 216 -12.86 22.23 -48.43
N TYR A 217 -13.81 23.15 -48.24
CA TYR A 217 -15.22 22.85 -48.07
C TYR A 217 -15.79 22.05 -49.26
N ASN A 218 -15.49 22.49 -50.49
CA ASN A 218 -15.96 21.82 -51.70
C ASN A 218 -15.34 20.42 -51.87
N CYS A 219 -14.03 20.28 -51.59
CA CYS A 219 -13.34 19.00 -51.66
C CYS A 219 -13.92 18.00 -50.65
N ILE A 220 -14.06 18.39 -49.38
CA ILE A 220 -14.59 17.54 -48.30
C ILE A 220 -16.02 17.07 -48.61
N ASN A 221 -16.90 17.98 -49.05
CA ASN A 221 -18.28 17.62 -49.40
C ASN A 221 -18.38 16.72 -50.63
N THR A 222 -17.50 16.92 -51.62
CA THR A 222 -17.42 16.05 -52.79
C THR A 222 -16.89 14.67 -52.41
N ALA A 223 -15.84 14.62 -51.58
CA ALA A 223 -15.25 13.39 -51.07
C ALA A 223 -16.28 12.57 -50.26
N LYS A 224 -17.06 13.22 -49.39
CA LYS A 224 -18.21 12.61 -48.70
C LYS A 224 -19.20 11.97 -49.69
N SER A 225 -19.58 12.72 -50.71
CA SER A 225 -20.57 12.27 -51.71
C SER A 225 -20.06 11.10 -52.56
N TRP A 226 -18.76 11.10 -52.87
CA TRP A 226 -18.12 10.12 -53.74
C TRP A 226 -17.50 8.94 -52.98
N ARG A 227 -17.55 8.98 -51.64
CA ARG A 227 -16.91 8.00 -50.75
C ARG A 227 -15.40 7.89 -51.02
N LYS A 228 -14.75 9.05 -51.07
CA LYS A 228 -13.31 9.22 -51.30
C LYS A 228 -12.68 9.87 -50.08
N ASN A 229 -11.35 9.78 -49.99
CA ASN A 229 -10.56 10.49 -49.00
C ASN A 229 -10.23 11.91 -49.49
N VAL A 230 -9.71 12.75 -48.59
CA VAL A 230 -9.23 14.10 -48.87
C VAL A 230 -7.73 14.13 -48.64
N TYR A 231 -7.01 14.69 -49.61
CA TYR A 231 -5.59 14.95 -49.53
C TYR A 231 -5.32 16.45 -49.58
N ILE A 232 -4.44 16.91 -48.72
CA ILE A 232 -3.96 18.28 -48.65
C ILE A 232 -2.48 18.25 -49.03
N PRO A 233 -2.11 18.73 -50.23
CA PRO A 233 -0.71 18.77 -50.65
C PRO A 233 0.17 19.61 -49.73
N LYS A 234 1.48 19.60 -50.00
CA LYS A 234 2.41 20.51 -49.32
C LYS A 234 2.09 21.97 -49.64
N GLY A 235 2.48 22.84 -48.70
CA GLY A 235 2.33 24.28 -48.75
C GLY A 235 1.45 24.81 -47.62
N LYS A 236 1.41 26.13 -47.50
CA LYS A 236 0.62 26.87 -46.53
C LYS A 236 -0.72 27.27 -47.12
N TYR A 237 -1.82 26.86 -46.47
CA TYR A 237 -3.19 27.18 -46.86
C TYR A 237 -3.82 28.14 -45.87
N LEU A 238 -4.52 29.17 -46.35
CA LEU A 238 -5.15 30.18 -45.52
C LEU A 238 -6.65 29.91 -45.39
N LEU A 239 -7.15 29.72 -44.17
CA LEU A 239 -8.58 29.49 -43.92
C LEU A 239 -9.18 30.62 -43.09
N GLY A 240 -10.04 31.43 -43.71
CA GLY A 240 -10.74 32.55 -43.08
C GLY A 240 -12.01 32.18 -42.32
N GLU A 241 -12.37 30.89 -42.29
CA GLU A 241 -13.50 30.37 -41.54
C GLU A 241 -13.17 29.01 -40.88
N ARG A 242 -13.98 28.65 -39.89
CA ARG A 242 -13.95 27.33 -39.24
C ARG A 242 -14.36 26.23 -40.21
N LEU A 243 -13.71 25.07 -40.14
CA LEU A 243 -14.07 23.89 -40.93
C LEU A 243 -15.06 23.00 -40.17
N ASP A 244 -16.32 22.97 -40.61
CA ASP A 244 -17.36 22.14 -40.02
C ASP A 244 -17.42 20.76 -40.70
N LEU A 245 -17.00 19.72 -39.98
CA LEU A 245 -16.96 18.35 -40.45
C LEU A 245 -18.30 17.65 -40.21
N ASN A 246 -19.08 17.56 -41.27
CA ASN A 246 -20.33 16.80 -41.35
C ASN A 246 -20.12 15.57 -42.27
N VAL A 247 -19.23 14.66 -41.87
CA VAL A 247 -18.72 13.57 -42.71
C VAL A 247 -18.48 12.29 -41.91
N SER A 248 -18.59 11.11 -42.53
CA SER A 248 -18.28 9.84 -41.87
C SER A 248 -17.55 8.89 -42.80
N ASN A 249 -16.68 8.03 -42.25
CA ASN A 249 -15.85 7.08 -42.98
C ASN A 249 -14.96 7.77 -44.03
N ILE A 250 -14.20 8.76 -43.59
CA ILE A 250 -13.33 9.55 -44.47
C ILE A 250 -11.99 9.81 -43.82
N LYS A 251 -10.93 9.79 -44.61
CA LYS A 251 -9.60 10.26 -44.21
C LYS A 251 -9.34 11.64 -44.76
N ILE A 252 -8.76 12.52 -43.95
CA ILE A 252 -8.29 13.86 -44.32
C ILE A 252 -6.81 13.91 -43.95
N ILE A 253 -5.94 13.78 -44.95
CA ILE A 253 -4.49 13.62 -44.73
C ILE A 253 -3.69 14.70 -45.46
N GLY A 254 -2.70 15.25 -44.76
CA GLY A 254 -1.71 16.15 -45.35
C GLY A 254 -0.49 15.42 -45.92
N ALA A 255 0.46 16.17 -46.44
CA ALA A 255 1.73 15.68 -46.96
C ALA A 255 2.79 15.41 -45.87
N GLY A 256 2.45 15.64 -44.59
CA GLY A 256 3.33 15.53 -43.42
C GLY A 256 3.37 16.83 -42.62
N ILE A 257 3.64 16.74 -41.31
CA ILE A 257 3.67 17.89 -40.38
C ILE A 257 4.70 18.96 -40.75
N TRP A 258 5.71 18.62 -41.54
CA TRP A 258 6.75 19.54 -42.04
C TRP A 258 6.46 20.08 -43.45
N TYR A 259 5.35 19.68 -44.06
CA TYR A 259 5.05 19.95 -45.48
C TYR A 259 3.72 20.66 -45.68
N THR A 260 2.67 20.29 -44.95
CA THR A 260 1.33 20.89 -45.07
C THR A 260 1.06 21.77 -43.86
N GLU A 261 0.85 23.06 -44.07
CA GLU A 261 0.41 24.02 -43.04
C GLU A 261 -1.02 24.49 -43.34
N ILE A 262 -1.89 24.43 -42.33
CA ILE A 262 -3.18 25.11 -42.33
C ILE A 262 -3.09 26.29 -41.37
N TYR A 263 -3.31 27.49 -41.88
CA TYR A 263 -3.26 28.72 -41.09
C TYR A 263 -4.64 29.40 -41.07
N PHE A 264 -5.26 29.48 -39.90
CA PHE A 264 -6.55 30.17 -39.75
C PHE A 264 -6.35 31.68 -39.63
N THR A 265 -6.95 32.47 -40.51
CA THR A 265 -6.66 33.92 -40.67
C THR A 265 -7.66 34.85 -40.01
N ASN A 266 -8.84 34.36 -39.60
CA ASN A 266 -9.90 35.18 -39.03
C ASN A 266 -9.80 35.19 -37.51
N ASN A 267 -9.55 36.36 -36.91
CA ASN A 267 -9.43 36.53 -35.46
C ASN A 267 -10.76 36.83 -34.76
N GLY A 268 -11.90 36.63 -35.43
CA GLY A 268 -13.23 36.76 -34.86
C GLY A 268 -13.69 35.54 -34.06
N VAL A 269 -14.78 35.72 -33.30
CA VAL A 269 -15.49 34.62 -32.63
C VAL A 269 -15.90 33.55 -33.64
N ARG A 270 -15.58 32.28 -33.36
CA ARG A 270 -15.82 31.12 -34.24
C ARG A 270 -15.14 31.26 -35.61
N GLY A 271 -14.06 32.03 -35.67
CA GLY A 271 -13.36 32.36 -36.92
C GLY A 271 -12.49 31.24 -37.49
N GLY A 272 -12.18 30.20 -36.72
CA GLY A 272 -11.32 29.11 -37.18
C GLY A 272 -11.38 27.85 -36.31
N GLY A 273 -10.47 26.91 -36.61
CA GLY A 273 -10.47 25.56 -36.05
C GLY A 273 -11.33 24.57 -36.84
N ILE A 274 -11.43 23.34 -36.33
CA ILE A 274 -12.14 22.22 -36.96
C ILE A 274 -13.23 21.73 -36.00
N LEU A 275 -14.50 21.79 -36.43
CA LEU A 275 -15.65 21.33 -35.65
C LEU A 275 -16.16 19.99 -36.16
N GLY A 276 -16.10 18.94 -35.33
CA GLY A 276 -16.88 17.73 -35.53
C GLY A 276 -18.35 17.95 -35.19
N THR A 277 -19.25 17.60 -36.12
CA THR A 277 -20.71 17.71 -35.97
C THR A 277 -21.37 16.34 -35.74
N ASP A 278 -22.70 16.27 -35.56
CA ASP A 278 -23.42 15.02 -35.24
C ASP A 278 -23.20 13.84 -36.20
N ASN A 279 -22.86 14.09 -37.47
CA ASN A 279 -22.57 13.02 -38.43
C ASN A 279 -21.07 12.69 -38.53
N CYS A 280 -20.22 13.35 -37.75
CA CYS A 280 -18.78 13.10 -37.69
C CYS A 280 -18.54 11.77 -36.96
N SER A 281 -18.08 10.75 -37.68
CA SER A 281 -17.74 9.44 -37.08
C SER A 281 -16.86 8.63 -38.02
N LYS A 282 -15.92 7.85 -37.48
CA LYS A 282 -14.93 7.08 -38.25
C LYS A 282 -14.13 7.98 -39.21
N VAL A 283 -13.70 9.12 -38.69
CA VAL A 283 -12.86 10.09 -39.41
C VAL A 283 -11.42 9.91 -38.97
N GLU A 284 -10.49 9.93 -39.92
CA GLU A 284 -9.04 9.94 -39.68
C GLU A 284 -8.48 11.29 -40.14
N ILE A 285 -7.83 12.05 -39.25
CA ILE A 285 -7.17 13.32 -39.58
C ILE A 285 -5.70 13.23 -39.22
N ALA A 286 -4.80 13.44 -40.19
CA ALA A 286 -3.38 13.24 -39.95
C ALA A 286 -2.43 14.03 -40.85
N HIS A 287 -1.16 14.08 -40.44
CA HIS A 287 -0.01 14.48 -41.27
C HIS A 287 -0.01 15.95 -41.72
N MET A 288 -0.29 16.88 -40.81
CA MET A 288 -0.26 18.31 -41.10
C MET A 288 0.07 19.15 -39.87
N TYR A 289 0.57 20.35 -40.10
CA TYR A 289 0.73 21.41 -39.13
C TYR A 289 -0.48 22.36 -39.18
N LEU A 290 -1.00 22.77 -38.03
CA LEU A 290 -2.07 23.76 -37.91
C LEU A 290 -1.66 24.91 -37.01
N ASN A 291 -1.98 26.13 -37.42
CA ASN A 291 -1.70 27.34 -36.67
C ASN A 291 -2.86 28.33 -36.83
N SER A 292 -2.90 29.36 -35.99
CA SER A 292 -3.95 30.37 -36.03
C SER A 292 -3.41 31.79 -35.87
N VAL A 293 -4.23 32.76 -36.26
CA VAL A 293 -3.98 34.19 -36.10
C VAL A 293 -4.21 34.70 -34.67
N ILE A 294 -4.71 33.88 -33.77
CA ILE A 294 -5.26 34.36 -32.49
C ILE A 294 -4.14 34.45 -31.46
N ASN A 295 -4.13 35.51 -30.64
CA ASN A 295 -3.07 35.77 -29.65
C ASN A 295 -3.59 36.00 -28.22
N SER A 296 -4.81 35.59 -27.93
CA SER A 296 -5.37 35.66 -26.59
C SER A 296 -6.43 34.60 -26.35
N ARG A 297 -6.60 34.19 -25.09
CA ARG A 297 -7.81 33.49 -24.64
C ARG A 297 -8.93 34.52 -24.48
N PHE A 298 -9.67 34.81 -25.54
CA PHE A 298 -10.79 35.75 -25.45
C PHE A 298 -11.94 35.15 -24.61
N TYR A 299 -11.98 35.51 -23.33
CA TYR A 299 -13.05 35.17 -22.40
C TYR A 299 -14.04 36.34 -22.26
N ASN A 300 -15.34 36.02 -22.33
CA ASN A 300 -16.43 36.95 -22.06
C ASN A 300 -17.52 36.20 -21.27
N ASP A 301 -18.15 36.89 -20.31
CA ASP A 301 -19.22 36.36 -19.46
C ASP A 301 -20.49 36.01 -20.26
N ASP A 302 -20.65 36.52 -21.48
CA ASP A 302 -21.70 36.06 -22.39
C ASP A 302 -21.21 34.83 -23.18
N PRO A 303 -21.76 33.62 -22.93
CA PRO A 303 -21.37 32.41 -23.65
C PRO A 303 -21.64 32.47 -25.16
N ARG A 304 -22.43 33.43 -25.64
CA ARG A 304 -22.66 33.67 -27.08
C ARG A 304 -21.53 34.45 -27.75
N THR A 305 -20.66 35.08 -26.97
CA THR A 305 -19.54 35.90 -27.45
C THR A 305 -18.17 35.31 -27.08
N GLN A 306 -18.14 34.09 -26.53
CA GLN A 306 -16.90 33.34 -26.33
C GLN A 306 -16.24 32.99 -27.67
N TYR A 307 -14.91 32.93 -27.67
CA TYR A 307 -14.13 32.80 -28.89
C TYR A 307 -14.39 31.52 -29.68
N VAL A 308 -14.54 30.38 -28.99
CA VAL A 308 -14.81 29.05 -29.60
C VAL A 308 -13.86 28.77 -30.77
N TYR A 309 -12.58 28.65 -30.44
CA TYR A 309 -11.48 28.63 -31.41
C TYR A 309 -10.43 27.56 -31.06
N LYS A 310 -10.90 26.34 -30.79
CA LYS A 310 -10.01 25.20 -30.53
C LYS A 310 -9.50 24.64 -31.86
N CYS A 311 -8.34 23.98 -31.89
CA CYS A 311 -7.88 23.33 -33.12
C CYS A 311 -8.89 22.25 -33.55
N PHE A 312 -9.32 21.41 -32.60
CA PHE A 312 -10.38 20.42 -32.78
C PHE A 312 -11.44 20.54 -31.69
N MET A 313 -12.71 20.59 -32.08
CA MET A 313 -13.84 20.74 -31.16
C MET A 313 -15.09 19.99 -31.59
N GLY A 314 -16.03 19.85 -30.66
CA GLY A 314 -17.33 19.21 -30.90
C GLY A 314 -17.26 17.71 -30.73
N THR A 315 -18.03 16.98 -31.54
CA THR A 315 -18.13 15.52 -31.47
C THR A 315 -17.53 14.87 -32.70
N PHE A 316 -16.69 13.87 -32.50
CA PHE A 316 -16.09 13.05 -33.55
C PHE A 316 -16.72 11.66 -33.63
N GLY A 317 -17.85 11.46 -32.93
CA GLY A 317 -18.62 10.23 -32.97
C GLY A 317 -17.80 9.02 -32.53
N ASP A 318 -18.17 7.86 -33.07
CA ASP A 318 -17.51 6.60 -32.74
C ASP A 318 -16.31 6.31 -33.65
N ASN A 319 -15.24 5.75 -33.09
CA ASN A 319 -14.07 5.19 -33.79
C ASN A 319 -13.32 6.19 -34.70
N SER A 320 -13.28 7.48 -34.34
CA SER A 320 -12.46 8.47 -35.03
C SER A 320 -11.03 8.54 -34.47
N ILE A 321 -10.09 9.00 -35.28
CA ILE A 321 -8.66 8.99 -34.97
C ILE A 321 -8.03 10.30 -35.47
N ILE A 322 -7.23 10.95 -34.62
CA ILE A 322 -6.41 12.10 -35.00
C ILE A 322 -4.95 11.81 -34.64
N HIS A 323 -4.04 11.86 -35.59
CA HIS A 323 -2.65 11.47 -35.34
C HIS A 323 -1.62 12.15 -36.22
N ASP A 324 -0.37 12.17 -35.76
CA ASP A 324 0.73 12.83 -36.49
C ASP A 324 0.35 14.27 -36.89
N ILE A 325 -0.21 15.01 -35.94
CA ILE A 325 -0.55 16.42 -36.05
C ILE A 325 0.45 17.25 -35.24
N TRP A 326 0.83 18.40 -35.77
CA TRP A 326 1.44 19.46 -34.99
C TRP A 326 0.47 20.64 -34.97
N GLU A 327 0.03 21.09 -33.81
CA GLU A 327 -0.84 22.26 -33.71
C GLU A 327 -0.36 23.26 -32.67
N GLU A 328 -0.50 24.55 -32.99
CA GLU A 328 -0.07 25.68 -32.17
C GLU A 328 -1.04 26.87 -32.21
N HIS A 329 -1.06 27.64 -31.13
CA HIS A 329 -1.75 28.94 -31.01
C HIS A 329 -3.27 28.90 -31.18
N PHE A 330 -3.94 27.86 -30.68
CA PHE A 330 -5.39 27.83 -30.58
C PHE A 330 -5.86 28.18 -29.16
N GLU A 331 -7.18 28.38 -29.00
CA GLU A 331 -7.78 28.50 -27.67
C GLU A 331 -7.45 27.27 -26.84
N CYS A 332 -7.69 26.08 -27.40
CA CYS A 332 -7.24 24.79 -26.90
C CYS A 332 -6.78 23.96 -28.11
N GLY A 333 -5.93 22.96 -27.89
CA GLY A 333 -5.69 21.96 -28.93
C GLY A 333 -6.98 21.17 -29.22
N PHE A 334 -7.53 20.51 -28.21
CA PHE A 334 -8.70 19.64 -28.36
C PHE A 334 -9.74 19.90 -27.26
N TRP A 335 -10.98 20.16 -27.66
CA TRP A 335 -12.14 20.20 -26.75
C TRP A 335 -13.24 19.28 -27.26
N ILE A 336 -13.22 18.04 -26.79
CA ILE A 336 -14.06 16.97 -27.33
C ILE A 336 -15.29 16.79 -26.45
N GLY A 337 -16.43 17.19 -26.98
CA GLY A 337 -17.70 17.19 -26.28
C GLY A 337 -18.77 17.92 -27.08
N ASP A 338 -20.00 17.40 -27.03
CA ASP A 338 -21.13 18.01 -27.71
C ASP A 338 -21.95 18.89 -26.76
N TYR A 339 -22.43 20.00 -27.31
CA TYR A 339 -23.27 20.99 -26.65
C TYR A 339 -24.55 21.28 -27.45
N SER A 340 -24.74 20.62 -28.60
CA SER A 340 -25.92 20.75 -29.46
C SER A 340 -26.96 19.70 -29.06
N TYR A 341 -28.21 20.10 -28.82
CA TYR A 341 -29.27 19.14 -28.46
C TYR A 341 -30.04 18.66 -29.71
N PRO A 342 -30.32 17.34 -29.87
CA PRO A 342 -29.94 16.23 -28.98
C PRO A 342 -28.45 15.92 -29.03
N LEU A 343 -27.88 15.54 -27.87
CA LEU A 343 -26.45 15.30 -27.73
C LEU A 343 -25.97 14.08 -28.52
N SER A 344 -24.87 14.24 -29.23
CA SER A 344 -24.07 13.20 -29.87
C SER A 344 -22.79 12.94 -29.06
N TYR A 345 -22.35 11.68 -28.98
CA TYR A 345 -21.20 11.32 -28.15
C TYR A 345 -19.99 10.89 -28.95
N THR A 346 -18.82 11.27 -28.45
CA THR A 346 -17.54 10.75 -28.95
C THR A 346 -17.14 9.51 -28.14
N GLU A 347 -16.94 8.39 -28.84
CA GLU A 347 -16.54 7.11 -28.25
C GLU A 347 -15.41 6.46 -29.03
N ASN A 348 -14.56 5.69 -28.36
CA ASN A 348 -13.44 4.97 -28.99
C ASN A 348 -12.53 5.91 -29.81
N PHE A 349 -12.38 7.15 -29.33
CA PHE A 349 -11.63 8.19 -30.02
C PHE A 349 -10.15 8.14 -29.63
N THR A 350 -9.26 8.22 -30.62
CA THR A 350 -7.82 8.10 -30.36
C THR A 350 -7.06 9.33 -30.88
N ILE A 351 -6.30 9.97 -29.99
CA ILE A 351 -5.28 10.97 -30.34
C ILE A 351 -3.90 10.34 -30.11
N TYR A 352 -3.03 10.32 -31.13
CA TYR A 352 -1.67 9.80 -30.93
C TYR A 352 -0.58 10.42 -31.82
N ASN A 353 0.67 10.37 -31.37
CA ASN A 353 1.84 10.92 -32.09
C ASN A 353 1.73 12.41 -32.44
N CYS A 354 1.00 13.20 -31.64
CA CYS A 354 0.79 14.62 -31.89
C CYS A 354 1.77 15.51 -31.10
N ARG A 355 1.99 16.73 -31.62
CA ARG A 355 2.62 17.87 -30.93
C ARG A 355 1.52 18.91 -30.70
N ILE A 356 1.19 19.17 -29.44
CA ILE A 356 0.05 19.99 -29.00
C ILE A 356 0.63 21.12 -28.15
N ARG A 357 0.91 22.27 -28.76
CA ARG A 357 1.83 23.26 -28.16
C ARG A 357 1.28 24.68 -28.18
N ASN A 358 1.74 25.51 -27.24
CA ASN A 358 1.53 26.97 -27.26
C ASN A 358 0.06 27.40 -27.38
N ASN A 359 -0.87 26.65 -26.78
CA ASN A 359 -2.29 27.04 -26.74
C ASN A 359 -2.62 27.91 -25.52
N TYR A 360 -3.66 28.73 -25.63
CA TYR A 360 -4.02 29.69 -24.58
C TYR A 360 -4.81 29.09 -23.40
N ALA A 361 -5.28 27.86 -23.54
CA ALA A 361 -5.95 27.08 -22.52
C ALA A 361 -5.51 25.59 -22.62
N ASP A 362 -6.44 24.65 -22.47
CA ASP A 362 -6.14 23.22 -22.41
C ASP A 362 -5.39 22.70 -23.65
N GLY A 363 -4.50 21.73 -23.47
CA GLY A 363 -3.98 20.96 -24.61
C GLY A 363 -5.05 20.02 -25.16
N VAL A 364 -5.54 19.11 -24.32
CA VAL A 364 -6.68 18.22 -24.63
C VAL A 364 -7.66 18.19 -23.46
N ASN A 365 -8.94 18.39 -23.72
CA ASN A 365 -10.01 18.17 -22.76
C ASN A 365 -11.07 17.20 -23.32
N PHE A 366 -11.24 16.05 -22.66
CA PHE A 366 -12.35 15.14 -22.90
C PHE A 366 -13.50 15.46 -21.94
N THR A 367 -14.64 15.85 -22.52
CA THR A 367 -15.80 16.31 -21.77
C THR A 367 -17.13 15.82 -22.37
N GLN A 368 -18.26 16.20 -21.76
CA GLN A 368 -19.63 15.92 -22.22
C GLN A 368 -19.88 14.46 -22.62
N GLY A 369 -19.37 13.51 -21.81
CA GLY A 369 -19.61 12.08 -22.00
C GLY A 369 -18.66 11.36 -22.97
N THR A 370 -17.59 12.03 -23.40
CA THR A 370 -16.50 11.40 -24.16
C THR A 370 -15.95 10.19 -23.39
N SER A 371 -15.94 9.01 -24.00
CA SER A 371 -15.67 7.74 -23.29
C SER A 371 -14.90 6.73 -24.13
N ASN A 372 -14.17 5.82 -23.46
CA ASN A 372 -13.31 4.81 -24.09
C ASN A 372 -12.26 5.46 -25.03
N SER A 373 -11.80 6.66 -24.68
CA SER A 373 -10.96 7.49 -25.54
C SER A 373 -9.54 7.59 -25.02
N VAL A 374 -8.58 7.76 -25.93
CA VAL A 374 -7.15 7.65 -25.67
C VAL A 374 -6.40 8.89 -26.14
N VAL A 375 -5.47 9.37 -25.31
CA VAL A 375 -4.37 10.25 -25.75
C VAL A 375 -3.07 9.54 -25.45
N ARG A 376 -2.26 9.26 -26.49
CA ARG A 376 -1.00 8.54 -26.29
C ARG A 376 0.16 8.98 -27.15
N ASN A 377 1.36 8.86 -26.62
CA ASN A 377 2.60 9.17 -27.34
C ASN A 377 2.61 10.59 -27.93
N CYS A 378 1.97 11.54 -27.25
CA CYS A 378 1.92 12.94 -27.64
C CYS A 378 2.89 13.78 -26.81
N ASN A 379 3.40 14.86 -27.40
CA ASN A 379 4.04 15.92 -26.65
C ASN A 379 3.10 17.10 -26.52
N ILE A 380 2.80 17.46 -25.28
CA ILE A 380 1.92 18.55 -24.89
C ILE A 380 2.81 19.59 -24.23
N ARG A 381 2.89 20.80 -24.77
CA ARG A 381 3.88 21.77 -24.26
C ARG A 381 3.36 23.20 -24.21
N ASN A 382 3.69 23.93 -23.15
CA ASN A 382 3.47 25.38 -23.08
C ASN A 382 1.99 25.77 -23.28
N ASN A 383 1.07 24.96 -22.74
CA ASN A 383 -0.37 25.22 -22.81
C ASN A 383 -0.86 26.02 -21.59
N GLY A 384 -1.95 26.75 -21.80
CA GLY A 384 -2.47 27.81 -20.95
C GLY A 384 -3.59 27.47 -20.00
N ASP A 385 -3.86 26.19 -19.84
CA ASP A 385 -4.67 25.55 -18.80
C ASP A 385 -4.22 24.09 -18.77
N ASP A 386 -5.03 23.16 -18.29
CA ASP A 386 -4.62 21.76 -18.18
C ASP A 386 -4.05 21.17 -19.49
N GLY A 387 -2.82 20.62 -19.42
CA GLY A 387 -2.20 19.98 -20.59
C GLY A 387 -3.07 18.84 -21.14
N LEU A 388 -3.49 17.92 -20.26
CA LEU A 388 -4.48 16.87 -20.54
C LEU A 388 -5.55 16.88 -19.45
N ALA A 389 -6.83 16.90 -19.83
CA ALA A 389 -7.94 16.98 -18.91
C ALA A 389 -9.07 15.99 -19.24
N CYS A 390 -9.69 15.45 -18.20
CA CYS A 390 -11.00 14.81 -18.27
C CYS A 390 -12.00 15.57 -17.39
N TRP A 391 -12.97 16.24 -18.01
CA TRP A 391 -14.04 16.94 -17.33
C TRP A 391 -15.40 16.28 -17.64
N PRO A 392 -15.92 15.41 -16.76
CA PRO A 392 -17.23 14.78 -16.97
C PRO A 392 -18.37 15.77 -16.66
N ASN A 393 -18.51 16.79 -17.50
CA ASN A 393 -19.59 17.76 -17.46
C ASN A 393 -20.93 17.07 -17.80
N ASP A 394 -22.00 17.50 -17.13
CA ASP A 394 -23.36 16.99 -17.28
C ASP A 394 -24.31 18.01 -17.94
N TYR A 395 -23.76 19.06 -18.57
CA TYR A 395 -24.54 20.06 -19.31
C TYR A 395 -25.43 19.39 -20.37
N ASN A 396 -26.68 19.85 -20.48
CA ASN A 396 -27.73 19.21 -21.29
C ASN A 396 -27.98 17.73 -20.97
N SER A 397 -27.74 17.32 -19.72
CA SER A 397 -27.85 15.92 -19.28
C SER A 397 -26.92 14.98 -20.05
N ALA A 398 -25.73 15.45 -20.42
CA ALA A 398 -24.69 14.61 -20.98
C ALA A 398 -24.39 13.42 -20.05
N LYS A 399 -24.11 12.25 -20.61
CA LYS A 399 -23.69 11.09 -19.81
C LYS A 399 -22.29 11.29 -19.22
N MET A 400 -21.97 10.54 -18.17
CA MET A 400 -20.65 10.59 -17.53
C MET A 400 -19.57 10.08 -18.49
N SER A 401 -18.41 10.74 -18.48
CA SER A 401 -17.20 10.28 -19.18
C SER A 401 -16.61 9.09 -18.43
N VAL A 402 -16.30 8.00 -19.15
CA VAL A 402 -15.73 6.76 -18.57
C VAL A 402 -14.59 6.21 -19.41
N ASN A 403 -13.67 5.48 -18.78
CA ASN A 403 -12.60 4.73 -19.46
C ASN A 403 -11.69 5.59 -20.36
N VAL A 404 -11.29 6.79 -19.90
CA VAL A 404 -10.27 7.61 -20.57
C VAL A 404 -8.88 7.06 -20.24
N LEU A 405 -8.01 6.99 -21.26
CA LEU A 405 -6.62 6.58 -21.13
C LEU A 405 -5.67 7.70 -21.56
N PHE A 406 -4.82 8.16 -20.65
CA PHE A 406 -3.68 9.04 -20.96
C PHE A 406 -2.38 8.26 -20.75
N GLU A 407 -1.68 7.94 -21.83
CA GLU A 407 -0.57 6.98 -21.81
C GLU A 407 0.68 7.44 -22.58
N ASN A 408 1.86 7.30 -21.97
CA ASN A 408 3.15 7.57 -22.62
C ASN A 408 3.22 8.99 -23.22
N ASN A 409 2.70 10.01 -22.54
CA ASN A 409 2.76 11.40 -23.00
C ASN A 409 3.88 12.17 -22.30
N THR A 410 4.47 13.15 -22.99
CA THR A 410 5.42 14.11 -22.41
C THR A 410 4.74 15.48 -22.33
N ILE A 411 4.39 15.91 -21.12
CA ILE A 411 3.75 17.19 -20.81
C ILE A 411 4.80 18.13 -20.21
N GLU A 412 5.05 19.29 -20.82
CA GLU A 412 6.12 20.18 -20.38
C GLU A 412 5.73 21.67 -20.39
N HIS A 413 6.30 22.45 -19.48
CA HIS A 413 6.21 23.92 -19.47
C HIS A 413 4.79 24.46 -19.38
N ASN A 414 3.87 23.73 -18.75
CA ASN A 414 2.49 24.18 -18.60
C ASN A 414 2.45 25.45 -17.71
N TRP A 415 1.86 26.54 -18.20
CA TRP A 415 2.02 27.87 -17.60
C TRP A 415 0.81 28.35 -16.79
N ARG A 416 -0.22 27.50 -16.66
CA ARG A 416 -1.38 27.65 -15.77
C ARG A 416 -1.91 26.27 -15.39
N ALA A 417 -2.60 26.15 -14.25
CA ALA A 417 -3.36 24.93 -13.88
C ALA A 417 -2.50 23.65 -13.74
N GLY A 418 -2.93 22.51 -14.28
CA GLY A 418 -2.25 21.22 -14.14
C GLY A 418 -1.55 20.74 -15.43
N GLY A 419 -0.58 19.83 -15.32
CA GLY A 419 -0.11 19.08 -16.50
C GLY A 419 -1.14 18.06 -16.94
N ILE A 420 -1.66 17.31 -15.97
CA ILE A 420 -2.78 16.38 -16.14
C ILE A 420 -3.84 16.69 -15.10
N ALA A 421 -5.10 16.80 -15.52
CA ALA A 421 -6.25 17.04 -14.66
C ALA A 421 -7.35 15.99 -14.83
N VAL A 422 -7.91 15.54 -13.70
CA VAL A 422 -9.10 14.68 -13.69
C VAL A 422 -10.12 15.26 -12.73
N PHE A 423 -11.27 15.65 -13.27
CA PHE A 423 -12.32 16.32 -12.49
C PHE A 423 -13.42 15.39 -12.01
N GLY A 424 -13.35 14.10 -12.36
CA GLY A 424 -14.31 13.06 -11.99
C GLY A 424 -14.32 11.90 -13.00
N GLY A 425 -15.43 11.16 -13.02
CA GLY A 425 -15.67 10.07 -13.97
C GLY A 425 -15.37 8.71 -13.37
N ASP A 426 -15.19 7.69 -14.21
CA ASP A 426 -14.89 6.33 -13.75
C ASP A 426 -14.02 5.54 -14.74
N GLY A 427 -13.23 4.60 -14.21
CA GLY A 427 -12.40 3.68 -14.98
C GLY A 427 -11.23 4.35 -15.73
N HIS A 428 -10.83 5.57 -15.35
CA HIS A 428 -9.76 6.29 -16.02
C HIS A 428 -8.38 5.72 -15.64
N ILE A 429 -7.49 5.64 -16.63
CA ILE A 429 -6.11 5.19 -16.44
C ILE A 429 -5.16 6.26 -16.97
N ILE A 430 -4.27 6.73 -16.10
CA ILE A 430 -3.26 7.73 -16.43
C ILE A 430 -1.90 7.10 -16.15
N ARG A 431 -1.15 6.70 -17.18
CA ARG A 431 0.08 5.93 -16.97
C ARG A 431 1.27 6.29 -17.84
N ASN A 432 2.46 6.04 -17.30
CA ASN A 432 3.74 6.21 -18.01
C ASN A 432 3.95 7.62 -18.58
N ASN A 433 3.34 8.66 -18.01
CA ASN A 433 3.52 10.02 -18.49
C ASN A 433 4.71 10.70 -17.79
N LEU A 434 5.41 11.55 -18.55
CA LEU A 434 6.38 12.52 -18.01
C LEU A 434 5.70 13.88 -17.92
N VAL A 435 5.68 14.49 -16.73
CA VAL A 435 5.22 15.87 -16.52
C VAL A 435 6.40 16.69 -15.99
N LYS A 436 6.81 17.74 -16.70
CA LYS A 436 8.04 18.48 -16.38
C LYS A 436 7.89 20.00 -16.48
N ASP A 437 8.45 20.72 -15.52
CA ASP A 437 8.59 22.19 -15.54
C ASP A 437 7.22 22.94 -15.61
N ASN A 438 6.18 22.43 -14.95
CA ASN A 438 4.92 23.16 -14.79
C ASN A 438 5.04 24.14 -13.62
N PHE A 439 5.02 25.45 -13.88
CA PHE A 439 5.50 26.44 -12.89
C PHE A 439 4.44 27.29 -12.18
N ALA A 440 3.23 27.39 -12.74
CA ALA A 440 2.14 28.16 -12.15
C ALA A 440 0.95 27.27 -11.74
N GLY A 441 1.27 26.03 -11.33
CA GLY A 441 0.30 25.07 -10.81
C GLY A 441 0.90 23.68 -10.63
N SER A 442 0.07 22.65 -10.75
CA SER A 442 0.41 21.28 -10.38
C SER A 442 0.97 20.47 -11.55
N GLY A 443 1.70 19.39 -11.26
CA GLY A 443 1.99 18.37 -12.27
C GLY A 443 0.73 17.57 -12.58
N ILE A 444 0.13 17.00 -11.54
CA ILE A 444 -1.17 16.31 -11.61
C ILE A 444 -2.14 17.00 -10.65
N ARG A 445 -3.36 17.30 -11.09
CA ARG A 445 -4.43 17.80 -10.20
C ARG A 445 -5.71 16.99 -10.32
N LEU A 446 -6.33 16.69 -9.19
CA LEU A 446 -7.67 16.15 -9.10
C LEU A 446 -8.50 17.11 -8.27
N THR A 447 -9.46 17.78 -8.89
CA THR A 447 -10.26 18.77 -8.18
C THR A 447 -11.74 18.59 -8.47
N THR A 448 -12.57 19.17 -7.61
CA THR A 448 -14.02 19.27 -7.84
C THR A 448 -14.45 20.72 -8.01
N ASP A 449 -13.59 21.56 -8.57
CA ASP A 449 -13.85 23.01 -8.69
C ASP A 449 -14.93 23.33 -9.72
N PHE A 450 -15.13 22.42 -10.66
CA PHE A 450 -16.15 22.48 -11.71
C PHE A 450 -17.37 21.61 -11.36
N GLY A 451 -18.54 22.04 -11.84
CA GLY A 451 -19.75 21.20 -11.83
C GLY A 451 -19.61 20.00 -12.80
N GLY A 452 -20.59 19.11 -12.78
CA GLY A 452 -20.55 17.84 -13.52
C GLY A 452 -20.65 16.64 -12.58
N TYR A 453 -20.37 15.43 -13.06
CA TYR A 453 -20.51 14.21 -12.28
C TYR A 453 -19.53 14.14 -11.09
N ASN A 454 -18.37 14.79 -11.19
CA ASN A 454 -17.24 14.65 -10.27
C ASN A 454 -16.97 13.17 -9.96
N PHE A 455 -16.60 12.85 -8.71
CA PHE A 455 -16.23 11.49 -8.30
C PHE A 455 -17.39 10.70 -7.68
N ARG A 456 -18.64 11.19 -7.79
CA ARG A 456 -19.81 10.62 -7.11
C ARG A 456 -20.04 9.13 -7.45
N ASN A 457 -19.76 8.76 -8.69
CA ASN A 457 -19.92 7.40 -9.22
C ASN A 457 -18.59 6.69 -9.49
N THR A 458 -17.47 7.22 -8.99
CA THR A 458 -16.15 6.62 -9.21
C THR A 458 -16.01 5.32 -8.43
N SER A 459 -15.76 4.23 -9.15
CA SER A 459 -15.41 2.92 -8.64
C SER A 459 -13.89 2.74 -8.59
N ASP A 460 -13.17 3.19 -9.62
CA ASP A 460 -11.70 3.19 -9.68
C ASP A 460 -11.17 4.20 -10.70
N ILE A 461 -10.19 5.00 -10.29
CA ILE A 461 -9.31 5.77 -11.17
C ILE A 461 -7.87 5.46 -10.78
N THR A 462 -7.04 5.08 -11.75
CA THR A 462 -5.67 4.66 -11.51
C THR A 462 -4.65 5.58 -12.20
N PHE A 463 -3.69 6.07 -11.42
CA PHE A 463 -2.47 6.72 -11.88
C PHE A 463 -1.30 5.75 -11.67
N GLU A 464 -0.58 5.39 -12.73
CA GLU A 464 0.48 4.37 -12.65
C GLU A 464 1.77 4.82 -13.34
N ASN A 465 2.91 4.70 -12.66
CA ASN A 465 4.23 4.88 -13.26
C ASN A 465 4.43 6.26 -13.94
N ASN A 466 3.88 7.32 -13.33
CA ASN A 466 4.06 8.69 -13.81
C ASN A 466 5.27 9.34 -13.12
N LEU A 467 6.06 10.10 -13.89
CA LEU A 467 7.21 10.86 -13.43
C LEU A 467 6.91 12.36 -13.49
N ILE A 468 7.06 13.03 -12.36
CA ILE A 468 6.81 14.47 -12.21
C ILE A 468 8.12 15.15 -11.83
N ILE A 469 8.53 16.18 -12.59
CA ILE A 469 9.80 16.89 -12.39
C ILE A 469 9.54 18.39 -12.35
N HIS A 470 10.01 19.11 -11.32
CA HIS A 470 9.94 20.57 -11.28
C HIS A 470 8.52 21.15 -11.40
N CYS A 471 7.54 20.47 -10.78
CA CYS A 471 6.14 20.90 -10.76
C CYS A 471 5.69 21.32 -9.35
N GLY A 472 4.49 21.88 -9.25
CA GLY A 472 3.99 22.54 -8.04
C GLY A 472 4.29 24.03 -8.12
N THR A 473 3.75 24.82 -7.20
CA THR A 473 4.00 26.27 -7.16
C THR A 473 3.65 26.85 -5.80
N SER A 474 4.30 27.94 -5.41
CA SER A 474 3.87 28.76 -4.27
C SER A 474 2.85 29.84 -4.61
N ASP A 475 2.68 30.15 -5.90
CA ASP A 475 1.90 31.31 -6.34
C ASP A 475 1.10 30.95 -7.60
N ASP A 476 0.01 30.18 -7.42
CA ASP A 476 -0.97 30.00 -8.50
C ASP A 476 -1.70 31.32 -8.81
N LEU A 477 -2.63 31.33 -9.76
CA LEU A 477 -3.34 32.57 -10.13
C LEU A 477 -4.18 33.17 -8.99
N TRP A 478 -4.55 32.39 -7.99
CA TRP A 478 -5.23 32.84 -6.79
C TRP A 478 -4.26 33.14 -5.64
N GLY A 479 -2.95 32.99 -5.86
CA GLY A 479 -1.87 33.14 -4.88
C GLY A 479 -1.88 32.04 -3.83
N ILE A 480 -2.41 30.87 -4.18
CA ILE A 480 -2.46 29.67 -3.34
C ILE A 480 -1.35 28.74 -3.81
N GLU A 481 -0.64 28.18 -2.85
CA GLU A 481 0.36 27.14 -3.06
C GLU A 481 -0.30 25.81 -3.52
N ARG A 482 0.39 25.11 -4.44
CA ARG A 482 -0.03 23.85 -5.04
C ARG A 482 1.11 22.84 -5.01
N GLY A 483 0.77 21.59 -4.72
CA GLY A 483 1.73 20.50 -4.75
C GLY A 483 2.07 20.08 -6.17
N ALA A 484 3.19 19.40 -6.34
CA ALA A 484 3.48 18.71 -7.60
C ALA A 484 2.37 17.71 -7.96
N VAL A 485 1.73 17.11 -6.95
CA VAL A 485 0.42 16.44 -7.05
C VAL A 485 -0.57 17.10 -6.11
N GLU A 486 -1.76 17.44 -6.62
CA GLU A 486 -2.83 18.07 -5.86
C GLU A 486 -4.12 17.27 -5.90
N LEU A 487 -4.73 17.07 -4.73
CA LEU A 487 -6.10 16.58 -4.57
C LEU A 487 -6.93 17.62 -3.81
N ALA A 488 -7.90 18.26 -4.48
CA ALA A 488 -8.72 19.34 -3.93
C ALA A 488 -10.24 19.05 -4.00
N ALA A 489 -10.79 18.53 -2.91
CA ALA A 489 -12.22 18.20 -2.75
C ALA A 489 -13.04 19.43 -2.32
N THR A 490 -13.19 20.39 -3.23
CA THR A 490 -13.84 21.70 -2.99
C THR A 490 -15.37 21.67 -2.98
N ARG A 491 -16.02 20.95 -3.90
CA ARG A 491 -17.50 20.83 -4.00
C ARG A 491 -18.00 19.46 -3.61
N GLU A 492 -17.31 18.43 -4.05
CA GLU A 492 -17.74 17.03 -3.91
C GLU A 492 -16.57 16.18 -3.40
N ARG A 493 -16.90 15.06 -2.74
CA ARG A 493 -15.90 14.13 -2.22
C ARG A 493 -15.10 13.53 -3.36
N ILE A 494 -13.77 13.51 -3.24
CA ILE A 494 -12.90 12.72 -4.13
C ILE A 494 -12.79 11.31 -3.56
N LYS A 495 -13.07 10.28 -4.36
CA LYS A 495 -13.04 8.90 -3.89
C LYS A 495 -12.48 7.89 -4.89
N ASN A 496 -11.94 6.80 -4.35
CA ASN A 496 -11.48 5.61 -5.09
C ASN A 496 -10.42 5.97 -6.15
N VAL A 497 -9.35 6.61 -5.70
CA VAL A 497 -8.22 7.01 -6.55
C VAL A 497 -6.96 6.31 -6.08
N ASN A 498 -6.29 5.63 -7.00
CA ASN A 498 -5.09 4.84 -6.76
C ASN A 498 -3.89 5.46 -7.48
N PHE A 499 -2.82 5.76 -6.74
CA PHE A 499 -1.51 6.15 -7.29
C PHE A 499 -0.51 5.02 -7.06
N LYS A 500 0.11 4.52 -8.12
CA LYS A 500 1.08 3.41 -8.06
C LYS A 500 2.38 3.81 -8.75
N ASN A 501 3.51 3.62 -8.06
CA ASN A 501 4.85 3.94 -8.58
C ASN A 501 4.95 5.40 -9.03
N LEU A 502 4.58 6.32 -8.14
CA LEU A 502 4.65 7.76 -8.38
C LEU A 502 6.04 8.28 -8.01
N THR A 503 6.69 8.98 -8.93
CA THR A 503 7.98 9.64 -8.66
C THR A 503 7.86 11.15 -8.87
N ILE A 504 8.19 11.91 -7.84
CA ILE A 504 8.25 13.38 -7.84
C ILE A 504 9.71 13.79 -7.60
N ILE A 505 10.26 14.60 -8.49
CA ILE A 505 11.64 15.10 -8.40
C ILE A 505 11.63 16.63 -8.45
N GLY A 506 12.12 17.27 -7.39
CA GLY A 506 12.27 18.71 -7.31
C GLY A 506 10.94 19.43 -7.35
N ALA A 507 10.03 19.18 -6.41
CA ALA A 507 8.81 19.97 -6.31
C ALA A 507 9.14 21.43 -6.01
N GLN A 508 8.45 22.38 -6.65
CA GLN A 508 8.73 23.81 -6.44
C GLN A 508 8.40 24.23 -5.01
N ARG A 509 7.20 23.84 -4.54
CA ARG A 509 6.76 24.01 -3.15
C ARG A 509 6.65 22.67 -2.46
N ASP A 510 5.46 22.08 -2.43
CA ASP A 510 5.20 20.79 -1.77
C ASP A 510 5.14 19.62 -2.75
N GLY A 511 5.46 18.41 -2.28
CA GLY A 511 5.33 17.18 -3.06
C GLY A 511 3.87 16.83 -3.36
N ILE A 512 3.13 16.43 -2.33
CA ILE A 512 1.70 16.05 -2.42
C ILE A 512 0.88 16.97 -1.52
N MET A 513 -0.16 17.61 -2.08
CA MET A 513 -1.13 18.40 -1.33
C MET A 513 -2.52 17.78 -1.37
N ILE A 514 -3.17 17.65 -0.22
CA ILE A 514 -4.54 17.12 -0.07
C ILE A 514 -5.39 18.10 0.75
N GLY A 515 -6.49 18.59 0.19
CA GLY A 515 -7.40 19.44 0.94
C GLY A 515 -8.74 19.75 0.30
N GLY A 516 -9.48 20.70 0.88
CA GLY A 516 -10.89 20.94 0.54
C GLY A 516 -11.85 20.35 1.58
N ASN A 517 -13.10 20.83 1.55
CA ASN A 517 -14.07 20.62 2.62
C ASN A 517 -15.01 19.43 2.40
N ALA A 518 -15.15 18.93 1.17
CA ALA A 518 -16.06 17.83 0.85
C ALA A 518 -15.50 16.45 1.25
N GLY A 519 -14.18 16.37 1.45
CA GLY A 519 -13.48 15.23 2.02
C GLY A 519 -13.06 14.16 1.03
N PHE A 520 -12.47 13.10 1.58
CA PHE A 520 -11.75 12.07 0.83
C PHE A 520 -12.14 10.67 1.31
N SER A 521 -12.16 9.68 0.42
CA SER A 521 -12.27 8.26 0.82
C SER A 521 -11.70 7.31 -0.22
N GLY A 522 -11.04 6.22 0.21
CA GLY A 522 -10.43 5.28 -0.73
C GLY A 522 -9.33 5.94 -1.58
N ILE A 523 -8.55 6.84 -0.98
CA ILE A 523 -7.35 7.42 -1.60
C ILE A 523 -6.15 6.57 -1.19
N TYR A 524 -5.49 5.96 -2.17
CA TYR A 524 -4.39 5.05 -1.91
C TYR A 524 -3.17 5.39 -2.76
N PHE A 525 -2.01 5.43 -2.11
CA PHE A 525 -0.71 5.60 -2.75
C PHE A 525 0.17 4.39 -2.46
N GLU A 526 0.80 3.85 -3.48
CA GLU A 526 1.73 2.72 -3.41
C GLU A 526 3.05 3.10 -4.08
N ASN A 527 4.16 2.91 -3.36
CA ASN A 527 5.51 3.22 -3.82
C ASN A 527 5.65 4.65 -4.34
N VAL A 528 5.63 5.61 -3.41
CA VAL A 528 5.85 7.03 -3.69
C VAL A 528 7.29 7.40 -3.38
N ILE A 529 7.94 8.04 -4.36
CA ILE A 529 9.25 8.66 -4.20
C ILE A 529 9.08 10.16 -4.35
N ILE A 530 9.50 10.92 -3.33
CA ILE A 530 9.57 12.39 -3.37
C ILE A 530 11.01 12.77 -3.07
N ASP A 531 11.74 13.19 -4.09
CA ASP A 531 13.13 13.65 -3.96
C ASP A 531 13.19 15.14 -4.26
N SER A 532 13.57 15.95 -3.26
CA SER A 532 13.63 17.40 -3.33
C SER A 532 12.27 18.11 -3.37
N THR A 533 12.05 19.02 -2.44
CA THR A 533 10.91 19.97 -2.36
C THR A 533 11.44 21.36 -2.02
N GLY A 534 10.59 22.39 -2.07
CA GLY A 534 11.00 23.75 -1.70
C GLY A 534 12.11 24.29 -2.59
N LEU A 535 12.03 24.04 -3.91
CA LEU A 535 12.97 24.65 -4.84
C LEU A 535 12.71 26.15 -5.02
N ASP A 536 11.49 26.61 -4.80
CA ASP A 536 11.16 28.03 -4.75
C ASP A 536 11.45 28.63 -3.36
N PRO A 537 11.68 29.95 -3.24
CA PRO A 537 12.14 30.57 -1.99
C PRO A 537 11.00 30.95 -1.04
N TYR A 538 9.76 30.53 -1.30
CA TYR A 538 8.59 31.05 -0.60
C TYR A 538 8.17 30.15 0.56
N VAL A 539 7.90 30.77 1.70
CA VAL A 539 7.40 30.07 2.90
C VAL A 539 5.99 30.49 3.30
N ASP A 540 5.46 31.57 2.75
CA ASP A 540 4.09 32.00 3.04
C ASP A 540 3.08 30.98 2.51
N SER A 541 2.06 30.68 3.33
CA SER A 541 1.02 29.69 3.03
C SER A 541 -0.36 30.33 3.17
N ARG A 542 -1.27 29.99 2.26
CA ARG A 542 -2.69 30.36 2.33
C ARG A 542 -3.58 29.23 2.85
N VAL A 543 -3.10 27.99 2.83
CA VAL A 543 -3.88 26.84 3.32
C VAL A 543 -3.56 26.45 4.76
N ILE A 544 -2.34 26.73 5.23
CA ILE A 544 -1.85 26.47 6.59
C ILE A 544 -0.98 27.64 7.10
N GLU A 545 -0.30 27.48 8.23
CA GLU A 545 0.69 28.48 8.70
C GLU A 545 1.95 28.45 7.82
N SER A 546 2.70 29.57 7.75
CA SER A 546 3.90 29.65 6.90
C SER A 546 4.86 28.48 7.15
N HIS A 547 5.33 27.85 6.07
CA HIS A 547 6.18 26.66 6.10
C HIS A 547 7.06 26.56 4.85
N GLU A 548 8.26 26.01 5.04
CA GLU A 548 9.15 25.50 3.98
C GLU A 548 8.49 24.35 3.20
N GLY A 549 8.97 24.06 2.00
CA GLY A 549 8.44 23.01 1.13
C GLY A 549 8.47 21.63 1.79
N LYS A 550 7.29 21.03 2.00
CA LYS A 550 7.10 19.72 2.63
C LYS A 550 6.91 18.63 1.59
N ALA A 551 7.18 17.38 1.98
CA ALA A 551 6.88 16.23 1.14
C ALA A 551 5.36 16.04 1.00
N ILE A 552 4.61 16.19 2.09
CA ILE A 552 3.16 15.99 2.12
C ILE A 552 2.50 17.08 2.99
N VAL A 553 1.47 17.73 2.44
CA VAL A 553 0.62 18.68 3.17
C VAL A 553 -0.84 18.24 3.06
N VAL A 554 -1.43 17.87 4.19
CA VAL A 554 -2.87 17.62 4.30
C VAL A 554 -3.53 18.74 5.10
N TYR A 555 -4.23 19.64 4.42
CA TYR A 555 -4.80 20.86 5.01
C TYR A 555 -6.33 20.78 5.22
N THR A 556 -6.91 19.59 5.07
CA THR A 556 -8.29 19.25 5.45
C THR A 556 -8.32 18.33 6.67
N ASN A 557 -9.43 18.29 7.38
CA ASN A 557 -9.69 17.35 8.48
C ASN A 557 -10.77 16.31 8.15
N VAL A 558 -11.19 16.20 6.88
CA VAL A 558 -12.30 15.34 6.47
C VAL A 558 -11.81 14.25 5.53
N GLY A 559 -11.85 13.00 6.01
CA GLY A 559 -11.57 11.81 5.20
C GLY A 559 -10.25 11.13 5.54
N GLU A 560 -9.85 10.24 4.64
CA GLU A 560 -8.72 9.36 4.83
C GLU A 560 -7.88 9.20 3.55
N ALA A 561 -6.59 8.94 3.76
CA ALA A 561 -5.68 8.47 2.72
C ALA A 561 -4.68 7.47 3.31
N GLU A 562 -4.28 6.48 2.53
CA GLU A 562 -3.23 5.53 2.90
C GLU A 562 -2.06 5.61 1.92
N ILE A 563 -0.84 5.66 2.46
CA ILE A 563 0.41 5.62 1.70
C ILE A 563 1.19 4.39 2.16
N ASN A 564 1.48 3.50 1.22
CA ASN A 564 2.25 2.27 1.43
C ASN A 564 3.56 2.34 0.64
N GLY A 565 4.67 2.54 1.35
CA GLY A 565 5.99 2.74 0.76
C GLY A 565 6.22 4.19 0.35
N LEU A 566 6.60 5.04 1.32
CA LEU A 566 6.98 6.43 1.10
C LEU A 566 8.50 6.59 1.27
N THR A 567 9.17 7.04 0.22
CA THR A 567 10.58 7.45 0.28
C THR A 567 10.66 8.95 0.08
N ILE A 568 11.22 9.66 1.05
CA ILE A 568 11.50 11.09 0.94
C ILE A 568 13.01 11.33 1.05
N SER A 569 13.53 12.26 0.25
CA SER A 569 14.91 12.71 0.33
C SER A 569 15.02 14.18 -0.06
N ASN A 570 16.00 14.89 0.50
CA ASN A 570 16.30 16.30 0.16
C ASN A 570 15.11 17.27 0.32
N ILE A 571 14.22 17.00 1.29
CA ILE A 571 13.06 17.88 1.58
C ILE A 571 13.58 19.17 2.23
N GLU A 572 13.07 20.33 1.80
CA GLU A 572 13.47 21.62 2.37
C GLU A 572 13.11 21.71 3.86
N SER A 573 11.89 21.32 4.22
CA SER A 573 11.42 21.37 5.61
C SER A 573 11.96 20.23 6.46
N ASP A 574 12.49 20.58 7.63
CA ASP A 574 12.87 19.66 8.71
C ASP A 574 11.65 18.87 9.26
N ASP A 575 10.43 19.40 9.12
CA ASP A 575 9.17 18.71 9.35
C ASP A 575 8.49 18.35 8.01
N PRO A 576 8.83 17.22 7.38
CA PRO A 576 8.49 16.97 5.98
C PRO A 576 7.00 16.66 5.73
N ILE A 577 6.18 16.47 6.77
CA ILE A 577 4.80 16.01 6.63
C ILE A 577 3.90 16.78 7.59
N TYR A 578 2.98 17.57 7.02
CA TYR A 578 1.93 18.23 7.77
C TYR A 578 0.60 17.52 7.59
N VAL A 579 -0.09 17.21 8.69
CA VAL A 579 -1.45 16.65 8.68
C VAL A 579 -2.34 17.44 9.62
N LYS A 580 -3.37 18.08 9.08
CA LYS A 580 -4.37 18.77 9.88
C LYS A 580 -5.15 17.78 10.75
N LYS A 581 -5.25 18.11 12.03
CA LYS A 581 -5.92 17.28 13.04
C LYS A 581 -7.34 16.90 12.59
N GLY A 582 -7.63 15.60 12.58
CA GLY A 582 -8.93 15.02 12.23
C GLY A 582 -8.91 14.22 10.93
N PHE A 583 -7.93 14.46 10.05
CA PHE A 583 -7.71 13.62 8.87
C PHE A 583 -6.98 12.33 9.24
N ASP A 584 -7.44 11.20 8.72
CA ASP A 584 -6.81 9.88 8.93
C ASP A 584 -5.80 9.60 7.82
N LEU A 585 -4.58 10.14 7.95
CA LEU A 585 -3.47 9.78 7.07
C LEU A 585 -2.69 8.60 7.66
N LYS A 586 -2.71 7.47 6.95
CA LYS A 586 -1.94 6.28 7.32
C LYS A 586 -0.71 6.16 6.43
N ILE A 587 0.47 6.38 6.99
CA ILE A 587 1.73 6.14 6.29
C ILE A 587 2.34 4.84 6.82
N ARG A 588 2.50 3.86 5.94
CA ARG A 588 3.12 2.56 6.24
C ARG A 588 4.43 2.44 5.47
N TYR A 589 5.51 2.10 6.17
CA TYR A 589 6.86 1.97 5.61
C TYR A 589 7.40 3.29 5.03
N ALA A 590 7.58 4.28 5.90
CA ALA A 590 8.23 5.54 5.57
C ALA A 590 9.74 5.49 5.85
N ASN A 591 10.53 6.18 5.04
CA ASN A 591 11.96 6.42 5.27
C ASN A 591 12.19 7.95 5.42
N ILE A 592 12.35 8.48 6.65
CA ILE A 592 12.37 9.93 7.02
C ILE A 592 13.61 10.25 7.91
N PRO A 593 14.37 11.36 7.73
CA PRO A 593 15.49 11.80 8.60
C PRO A 593 15.11 12.27 10.03
N LEU A 594 16.06 12.37 11.00
CA LEU A 594 15.83 12.75 12.43
C LEU A 594 16.67 13.94 12.96
N GLU A 595 16.16 14.66 13.98
CA GLU A 595 16.77 15.86 14.62
C GLU A 595 17.13 15.75 16.12
N ASP A 596 16.37 15.07 17.01
CA ASP A 596 16.64 14.96 18.48
C ASP A 596 16.00 13.71 19.14
N ILE A 597 16.46 13.29 20.34
CA ILE A 597 16.03 12.09 21.12
C ILE A 597 16.03 12.31 22.65
N ARG A 598 15.07 11.73 23.41
CA ARG A 598 14.98 11.88 24.90
C ARG A 598 14.55 10.63 25.67
N LEU A 599 15.26 10.23 26.74
CA LEU A 599 14.99 9.05 27.63
C LEU A 599 14.17 9.38 28.90
N ASP A 600 13.18 8.55 29.23
CA ASP A 600 12.33 8.66 30.45
C ASP A 600 11.85 7.27 30.95
N PRO A 601 12.07 6.86 32.23
CA PRO A 601 12.62 7.59 33.39
C PRO A 601 14.15 7.54 33.57
N LYS A 602 14.69 8.39 34.45
CA LYS A 602 16.15 8.57 34.66
C LYS A 602 16.84 7.55 35.60
N ILE A 603 16.10 6.75 36.41
CA ILE A 603 16.66 5.74 37.35
C ILE A 603 15.76 4.48 37.38
N ILE A 604 16.34 3.27 37.34
CA ILE A 604 15.60 1.99 37.31
C ILE A 604 16.32 0.86 38.10
N LYS A 605 15.56 -0.04 38.75
CA LYS A 605 16.05 -1.25 39.47
C LYS A 605 15.62 -2.55 38.76
N LEU A 606 16.52 -3.53 38.60
CA LEU A 606 16.27 -4.76 37.85
C LEU A 606 16.77 -6.06 38.51
N PRO A 607 16.05 -7.18 38.37
CA PRO A 607 16.61 -8.52 38.54
C PRO A 607 17.74 -8.81 37.55
N ARG A 608 18.70 -9.66 37.93
CA ARG A 608 19.55 -10.38 36.97
C ARG A 608 18.66 -11.23 36.05
N LEU A 609 18.87 -11.16 34.72
CA LEU A 609 18.10 -11.88 33.69
C LEU A 609 16.64 -11.42 33.44
N ARG A 610 16.28 -10.15 33.75
CA ARG A 610 14.95 -9.59 33.44
C ARG A 610 14.98 -8.37 32.50
N VAL A 611 13.86 -8.14 31.83
CA VAL A 611 13.60 -7.08 30.84
C VAL A 611 12.76 -5.96 31.46
N ASP A 612 13.05 -4.71 31.14
CA ASP A 612 12.22 -3.53 31.49
C ASP A 612 12.27 -2.48 30.35
N THR A 613 11.37 -1.49 30.35
CA THR A 613 11.16 -0.56 29.21
C THR A 613 11.33 0.91 29.60
N ILE A 614 12.10 1.66 28.80
CA ILE A 614 12.28 3.12 28.86
C ILE A 614 11.78 3.72 27.55
N ASN A 615 11.04 4.83 27.56
CA ASN A 615 10.58 5.46 26.31
C ASN A 615 11.63 6.39 25.70
N VAL A 616 11.68 6.48 24.35
CA VAL A 616 12.49 7.46 23.62
C VAL A 616 11.61 8.30 22.70
N ASN A 617 11.59 9.60 22.91
CA ASN A 617 10.74 10.49 22.12
C ASN A 617 11.57 11.17 21.00
N PRO A 618 11.30 10.90 19.70
CA PRO A 618 12.02 11.48 18.56
C PRO A 618 11.50 12.87 18.17
N VAL A 619 12.33 13.62 17.44
CA VAL A 619 11.95 14.86 16.77
C VAL A 619 12.36 14.75 15.28
N PRO A 620 11.44 14.93 14.31
CA PRO A 620 9.99 15.18 14.44
C PRO A 620 9.13 13.94 14.73
N GLN A 621 7.92 14.14 15.27
CA GLN A 621 7.03 13.10 15.85
C GLN A 621 6.47 12.09 14.83
N TYR A 622 6.51 12.41 13.54
CA TYR A 622 5.99 11.58 12.45
C TYR A 622 6.97 10.50 11.99
N ALA A 623 8.24 10.60 12.41
CA ALA A 623 9.11 9.44 12.50
C ALA A 623 8.61 8.59 13.68
N SER A 624 7.99 7.45 13.38
CA SER A 624 7.32 6.52 14.32
C SER A 624 7.83 6.54 15.78
N ASN A 625 6.98 6.85 16.78
CA ASN A 625 7.29 6.87 18.24
C ASN A 625 8.21 5.71 18.72
N TYR A 626 9.24 6.01 19.55
CA TYR A 626 10.33 5.09 19.87
C TYR A 626 10.22 4.63 21.33
N SER A 627 10.58 3.38 21.62
CA SER A 627 10.63 2.88 23.00
C SER A 627 11.81 1.92 23.13
N ILE A 628 12.70 2.19 24.08
CA ILE A 628 13.91 1.40 24.37
C ILE A 628 13.60 0.38 25.45
N ASN A 629 13.44 -0.88 25.04
CA ASN A 629 13.46 -2.00 25.98
C ASN A 629 14.92 -2.37 26.29
N TRP A 630 15.23 -2.63 27.55
CA TRP A 630 16.56 -3.07 27.97
C TRP A 630 16.52 -4.46 28.64
N VAL A 631 17.64 -5.19 28.62
CA VAL A 631 17.79 -6.48 29.31
C VAL A 631 19.19 -6.58 29.91
N LEU A 632 19.29 -6.98 31.17
CA LEU A 632 20.56 -7.21 31.83
C LEU A 632 20.92 -8.71 31.78
N ALA A 633 21.64 -9.10 30.72
CA ALA A 633 22.21 -10.43 30.58
C ALA A 633 23.50 -10.56 31.41
N ASP A 634 23.83 -11.78 31.84
CA ASP A 634 24.99 -12.15 32.67
C ASP A 634 26.37 -11.61 32.22
N THR A 635 26.44 -11.05 31.02
CA THR A 635 27.63 -10.62 30.33
C THR A 635 27.55 -9.14 29.96
N ASN A 636 27.53 -8.21 30.93
CA ASN A 636 27.75 -6.75 30.78
C ASN A 636 27.15 -6.03 29.54
N ILE A 637 26.05 -6.50 28.95
CA ILE A 637 25.49 -5.94 27.70
C ILE A 637 24.02 -5.62 27.92
N ALA A 638 23.70 -4.32 27.97
CA ALA A 638 22.34 -3.86 27.72
C ALA A 638 22.02 -4.11 26.25
N VAL A 639 20.96 -4.85 26.04
CA VAL A 639 20.35 -5.02 24.73
C VAL A 639 19.34 -3.89 24.54
N ILE A 640 19.73 -2.90 23.75
CA ILE A 640 18.83 -1.86 23.20
C ILE A 640 17.83 -2.56 22.31
N ILE A 641 16.57 -2.15 22.26
CA ILE A 641 15.76 -2.37 21.06
C ILE A 641 15.30 -1.00 20.63
N ASP A 642 15.92 -0.47 19.58
CA ASP A 642 15.41 0.73 18.95
C ASP A 642 14.86 0.39 17.58
N THR A 643 13.81 1.12 17.24
CA THR A 643 13.00 0.95 16.06
C THR A 643 13.28 1.99 14.99
N ASN A 644 14.13 3.01 15.20
CA ASN A 644 14.29 4.05 14.18
C ASN A 644 15.57 4.94 14.32
N ASN A 645 16.77 4.45 14.62
CA ASN A 645 18.05 5.19 14.64
C ASN A 645 18.47 5.85 15.98
N VAL A 646 18.37 5.14 17.11
CA VAL A 646 18.85 5.53 18.47
C VAL A 646 19.40 4.32 19.26
N TYR A 647 20.69 4.29 19.58
CA TYR A 647 21.42 3.22 20.28
C TYR A 647 21.61 3.51 21.78
N ALA A 648 21.10 2.68 22.71
CA ALA A 648 21.32 2.76 24.17
C ALA A 648 22.39 1.83 24.83
N SER A 649 23.64 2.26 25.07
CA SER A 649 24.70 1.38 25.62
C SER A 649 24.90 1.44 27.15
N ILE A 650 25.43 0.37 27.79
CA ILE A 650 25.80 0.33 29.22
C ILE A 650 27.28 0.69 29.43
N MET A 651 27.60 1.48 30.46
CA MET A 651 28.98 1.79 30.89
C MET A 651 29.32 1.21 32.28
N GLY A 652 30.03 0.06 32.38
CA GLY A 652 30.50 -0.52 33.65
C GLY A 652 30.63 -2.06 33.72
N LYS A 653 31.12 -2.62 34.83
CA LYS A 653 31.17 -4.08 35.13
C LYS A 653 30.21 -4.45 36.26
N LEU A 654 29.47 -5.54 36.09
CA LEU A 654 28.58 -6.14 37.09
C LEU A 654 29.33 -7.04 38.10
N PRO A 655 28.82 -7.24 39.34
CA PRO A 655 27.50 -6.80 39.88
C PRO A 655 27.50 -5.44 40.62
N GLY A 656 26.42 -4.64 40.51
CA GLY A 656 26.23 -3.32 41.15
C GLY A 656 25.32 -2.34 40.37
N SER A 657 25.48 -1.02 40.59
CA SER A 657 24.86 0.08 39.83
C SER A 657 25.62 0.42 38.53
N THR A 658 24.93 0.76 37.43
CA THR A 658 25.52 1.10 36.12
C THR A 658 24.74 2.20 35.36
N TYR A 659 25.28 2.76 34.28
CA TYR A 659 24.62 3.78 33.41
C TYR A 659 24.17 3.21 32.06
N LEU A 660 23.07 3.74 31.48
CA LEU A 660 22.57 3.52 30.11
C LEU A 660 22.61 4.83 29.30
N ILE A 661 23.07 4.81 28.05
CA ILE A 661 23.26 5.99 27.17
C ILE A 661 22.63 5.76 25.78
N ALA A 662 21.53 6.43 25.43
CA ALA A 662 20.87 6.45 24.11
C ALA A 662 21.47 7.49 23.16
N GLN A 663 21.78 7.15 21.89
CA GLN A 663 22.41 8.06 20.92
C GLN A 663 22.03 7.75 19.45
N THR A 664 22.04 8.69 18.51
CA THR A 664 21.81 8.40 17.06
C THR A 664 22.95 7.57 16.42
N PRO A 665 22.75 6.90 15.24
CA PRO A 665 23.76 6.03 14.60
C PRO A 665 25.07 6.70 14.23
N ASP A 666 25.02 7.98 13.91
CA ASP A 666 26.18 8.81 13.66
C ASP A 666 26.87 9.29 14.95
N GLY A 667 26.23 9.05 16.10
CA GLY A 667 26.69 9.45 17.43
C GLY A 667 26.61 10.94 17.70
N LEU A 668 25.85 11.71 16.91
CA LEU A 668 25.81 13.18 17.03
C LEU A 668 24.81 13.68 18.08
N ILE A 669 23.80 12.88 18.45
CA ILE A 669 22.73 13.25 19.39
C ILE A 669 22.60 12.14 20.44
N GLU A 670 22.64 12.45 21.75
CA GLU A 670 22.62 11.46 22.86
C GLU A 670 21.90 11.90 24.17
N ASP A 671 21.47 10.94 25.01
CA ASP A 671 20.87 11.12 26.36
C ASP A 671 21.14 9.90 27.30
N THR A 672 21.07 10.03 28.64
CA THR A 672 21.50 8.99 29.63
C THR A 672 20.55 8.71 30.83
N CYS A 673 20.62 7.51 31.46
CA CYS A 673 19.93 7.08 32.71
C CYS A 673 20.70 6.01 33.56
N ILE A 674 20.27 5.66 34.80
CA ILE A 674 20.98 4.76 35.78
C ILE A 674 20.22 3.42 36.05
N VAL A 675 20.95 2.29 36.28
CA VAL A 675 20.43 0.90 36.46
C VAL A 675 21.05 0.14 37.67
N ASP A 676 20.25 -0.50 38.54
CA ASP A 676 20.69 -1.36 39.68
C ASP A 676 20.30 -2.86 39.53
N VAL A 677 21.11 -3.85 39.99
CA VAL A 677 20.91 -5.31 39.74
C VAL A 677 20.85 -6.21 41.01
N VAL A 678 19.84 -7.09 41.15
CA VAL A 678 19.62 -8.00 42.33
C VAL A 678 19.30 -9.49 41.98
N PRO A 679 19.47 -10.48 42.91
CA PRO A 679 19.15 -11.91 42.69
C PRO A 679 17.66 -12.21 42.39
N ALA A 680 17.36 -13.38 41.78
CA ALA A 680 16.00 -13.79 41.40
C ALA A 680 15.56 -15.10 42.07
N VAL A 681 14.39 -15.12 42.72
CA VAL A 681 13.90 -16.24 43.56
C VAL A 681 12.65 -16.90 42.96
N ASN A 682 12.62 -18.23 42.86
CA ASN A 682 11.50 -19.01 42.34
C ASN A 682 10.86 -19.92 43.41
N ILE A 683 9.57 -20.24 43.24
CA ILE A 683 8.82 -21.25 44.00
C ILE A 683 8.02 -22.15 43.04
N TYR A 684 8.08 -23.47 43.21
CA TYR A 684 7.35 -24.44 42.37
C TYR A 684 7.19 -25.81 43.06
N SER A 685 6.18 -26.59 42.66
CA SER A 685 5.99 -28.00 43.06
C SER A 685 6.11 -28.90 41.82
N PRO A 686 6.76 -30.07 41.88
CA PRO A 686 6.72 -31.08 40.82
C PRO A 686 5.34 -31.75 40.70
N ASP A 687 4.61 -31.89 41.80
CA ASP A 687 3.26 -32.46 41.82
C ASP A 687 2.22 -31.34 41.96
N GLN A 688 1.24 -31.31 41.07
CA GLN A 688 0.22 -30.25 41.01
C GLN A 688 -1.10 -30.62 41.68
N PHE A 689 -1.23 -31.89 42.08
CA PHE A 689 -2.43 -32.47 42.69
C PHE A 689 -2.02 -33.36 43.86
N CYS A 690 -2.83 -33.35 44.92
CA CYS A 690 -2.77 -34.30 46.03
C CYS A 690 -4.20 -34.59 46.49
N TYR A 691 -4.46 -35.76 47.06
CA TYR A 691 -5.79 -36.13 47.54
C TYR A 691 -6.00 -35.71 49.00
N GLU A 692 -7.24 -35.40 49.38
CA GLU A 692 -7.57 -34.99 50.74
C GLU A 692 -7.43 -36.12 51.78
N ASN A 693 -7.24 -37.38 51.36
CA ASN A 693 -6.98 -38.57 52.20
C ASN A 693 -5.67 -38.63 53.04
N GLY A 694 -5.03 -37.50 53.33
CA GLY A 694 -3.80 -37.42 54.14
C GLY A 694 -2.48 -37.55 53.37
N ASP A 695 -2.51 -37.36 52.06
CA ASP A 695 -1.39 -37.31 51.11
C ASP A 695 -0.35 -36.22 51.44
N SER A 696 0.83 -36.27 50.81
CA SER A 696 1.91 -35.29 51.01
C SER A 696 2.59 -34.87 49.71
N VAL A 697 2.87 -33.57 49.58
CA VAL A 697 3.45 -32.94 48.39
C VAL A 697 4.60 -32.00 48.77
N ILE A 698 5.59 -31.88 47.88
CA ILE A 698 6.80 -31.08 48.12
C ILE A 698 6.80 -29.76 47.33
N VAL A 699 7.18 -28.65 47.96
CA VAL A 699 7.36 -27.35 47.31
C VAL A 699 8.82 -26.93 47.36
N ILE A 700 9.40 -26.62 46.21
CA ILE A 700 10.80 -26.22 46.06
C ILE A 700 10.89 -24.70 45.90
N VAL A 701 11.80 -24.08 46.65
CA VAL A 701 12.18 -22.67 46.51
C VAL A 701 13.66 -22.58 46.14
N ASP A 702 13.99 -21.92 45.04
CA ASP A 702 15.37 -21.73 44.57
C ASP A 702 15.70 -20.26 44.28
N ALA A 703 16.99 -19.93 44.23
CA ALA A 703 17.48 -18.59 43.88
C ALA A 703 18.56 -18.65 42.79
N LEU A 704 18.28 -18.02 41.65
CA LEU A 704 19.22 -17.86 40.55
C LEU A 704 20.09 -16.62 40.76
N GLY A 705 21.40 -16.78 40.54
CA GLY A 705 22.37 -15.68 40.62
C GLY A 705 22.64 -15.18 42.04
N ILE A 706 22.33 -16.00 43.05
CA ILE A 706 22.61 -15.71 44.46
C ILE A 706 24.13 -15.60 44.69
N ASP A 707 24.56 -14.44 45.19
CA ASP A 707 25.97 -14.10 45.47
C ASP A 707 26.22 -13.75 46.94
N ARG A 708 25.15 -13.74 47.75
CA ARG A 708 25.09 -13.39 49.17
C ARG A 708 23.96 -14.16 49.85
N ASP A 709 23.95 -14.17 51.17
CA ASP A 709 22.83 -14.75 51.94
C ASP A 709 21.57 -13.90 51.74
N ILE A 710 20.45 -14.56 51.46
CA ILE A 710 19.13 -13.92 51.36
C ILE A 710 18.10 -14.67 52.18
N SER A 711 17.22 -13.93 52.85
CA SER A 711 16.05 -14.47 53.55
C SER A 711 14.82 -14.25 52.68
N VAL A 712 14.31 -15.33 52.10
CA VAL A 712 13.15 -15.35 51.22
C VAL A 712 11.89 -15.55 52.05
N GLU A 713 11.03 -14.55 52.07
CA GLU A 713 9.70 -14.69 52.66
C GLU A 713 8.73 -15.28 51.62
N TYR A 714 7.93 -16.26 52.02
CA TYR A 714 6.88 -16.83 51.17
C TYR A 714 5.51 -16.63 51.81
N SER A 715 4.50 -16.42 50.98
CA SER A 715 3.11 -16.40 51.41
C SER A 715 2.46 -17.75 51.15
N VAL A 716 1.53 -18.11 52.03
CA VAL A 716 0.62 -19.24 51.85
C VAL A 716 -0.80 -18.66 51.82
N GLY A 717 -1.55 -19.03 50.80
CA GLY A 717 -2.95 -18.66 50.61
C GLY A 717 -3.62 -19.65 49.66
N GLY A 718 -4.69 -19.24 49.00
CA GLY A 718 -5.52 -20.12 48.18
C GLY A 718 -6.89 -20.33 48.83
N SER A 719 -7.66 -21.29 48.32
CA SER A 719 -8.95 -21.63 48.94
C SER A 719 -8.78 -22.55 50.14
N ALA A 720 -7.73 -23.39 50.16
CA ALA A 720 -7.44 -24.28 51.26
C ALA A 720 -6.88 -23.55 52.49
N THR A 721 -7.34 -23.99 53.65
CA THR A 721 -7.13 -23.42 54.97
C THR A 721 -6.14 -24.27 55.77
N ILE A 722 -5.11 -23.59 56.30
CA ILE A 722 -4.07 -24.25 57.11
C ILE A 722 -4.64 -24.81 58.42
N ASN A 723 -4.27 -26.05 58.74
CA ASN A 723 -4.75 -26.90 59.83
C ASN A 723 -6.21 -27.37 59.72
N LYS A 724 -6.91 -27.02 58.64
CA LYS A 724 -8.22 -27.58 58.32
C LYS A 724 -8.09 -28.56 57.16
N ASP A 725 -7.50 -28.10 56.06
CA ASP A 725 -7.43 -28.86 54.80
C ASP A 725 -5.98 -29.33 54.51
N PHE A 726 -4.97 -28.66 55.09
CA PHE A 726 -3.56 -29.10 55.05
C PHE A 726 -2.68 -28.53 56.17
N ILE A 727 -1.54 -29.17 56.43
CA ILE A 727 -0.49 -28.71 57.34
C ILE A 727 0.85 -28.51 56.59
N VAL A 728 1.62 -27.48 56.99
CA VAL A 728 2.98 -27.25 56.49
C VAL A 728 3.99 -27.82 57.47
N ILE A 729 4.80 -28.78 57.02
CA ILE A 729 5.81 -29.46 57.84
C ILE A 729 7.18 -28.86 57.56
N GLY A 730 7.83 -28.33 58.61
CA GLY A 730 9.27 -28.06 58.61
C GLY A 730 9.71 -26.64 58.97
N PHE A 731 8.83 -25.62 58.98
CA PHE A 731 9.25 -24.23 59.22
C PHE A 731 8.16 -23.40 59.92
N THR A 732 8.54 -22.55 60.88
CA THR A 732 7.62 -21.86 61.80
C THR A 732 7.28 -20.42 61.46
N ASP A 733 7.96 -19.79 60.48
CA ASP A 733 7.92 -18.33 60.31
C ASP A 733 7.80 -17.85 58.84
N ASN A 734 7.34 -18.69 57.89
CA ASN A 734 7.17 -18.32 56.47
C ASN A 734 8.44 -17.79 55.77
N ILE A 735 9.63 -18.15 56.26
CA ILE A 735 10.92 -17.70 55.71
C ILE A 735 11.80 -18.90 55.35
N ILE A 736 12.44 -18.83 54.18
CA ILE A 736 13.48 -19.76 53.70
C ILE A 736 14.78 -18.99 53.52
N ASN A 737 15.87 -19.50 54.10
CA ASN A 737 17.19 -18.88 53.94
C ASN A 737 18.00 -19.61 52.86
N LEU A 738 18.40 -18.87 51.83
CA LEU A 738 19.23 -19.37 50.72
C LEU A 738 20.59 -18.69 50.76
N ASN A 739 21.62 -19.41 50.31
CA ASN A 739 22.99 -18.89 50.19
C ASN A 739 23.71 -19.56 49.00
N PRO A 740 24.91 -19.09 48.60
CA PRO A 740 25.63 -19.64 47.44
C PRO A 740 25.95 -21.15 47.51
N SER A 741 25.96 -21.76 48.71
CA SER A 741 26.18 -23.21 48.89
C SER A 741 24.89 -24.03 49.05
N LYS A 742 23.75 -23.36 49.26
CA LYS A 742 22.40 -23.94 49.35
C LYS A 742 21.43 -23.02 48.60
N TYR A 743 21.45 -23.14 47.28
CA TYR A 743 20.68 -22.27 46.37
C TYR A 743 19.22 -22.71 46.19
N ALA A 744 18.82 -23.85 46.75
CA ALA A 744 17.44 -24.35 46.77
C ALA A 744 17.12 -25.06 48.10
N ASP A 745 15.85 -25.01 48.52
CA ASP A 745 15.32 -25.71 49.70
C ASP A 745 13.89 -26.21 49.44
N THR A 746 13.39 -27.12 50.29
CA THR A 746 12.09 -27.79 50.08
C THR A 746 11.18 -27.71 51.32
N LEU A 747 9.91 -27.42 51.09
CA LEU A 747 8.80 -27.47 52.06
C LEU A 747 7.98 -28.74 51.81
N VAL A 748 7.40 -29.33 52.85
CA VAL A 748 6.47 -30.46 52.73
C VAL A 748 5.09 -30.02 53.19
N LEU A 749 4.07 -30.22 52.36
CA LEU A 749 2.66 -30.00 52.69
C LEU A 749 1.99 -31.36 52.85
N LYS A 750 1.16 -31.53 53.88
CA LYS A 750 0.40 -32.75 54.12
C LYS A 750 -1.09 -32.41 54.21
N THR A 751 -1.94 -33.07 53.43
CA THR A 751 -3.40 -32.85 53.44
C THR A 751 -4.00 -33.40 54.73
N VAL A 752 -5.17 -32.87 55.10
CA VAL A 752 -5.93 -33.30 56.29
C VAL A 752 -7.22 -33.93 55.78
N ASP A 753 -7.35 -35.24 56.01
CA ASP A 753 -8.52 -36.03 55.67
C ASP A 753 -9.70 -35.65 56.56
N ASP A 754 -10.75 -35.09 55.96
CA ASP A 754 -12.03 -34.81 56.61
C ASP A 754 -13.22 -35.26 55.74
N GLU A 755 -14.44 -35.25 56.29
CA GLU A 755 -15.64 -35.77 55.59
C GLU A 755 -16.48 -34.64 54.95
N LEU A 756 -15.92 -33.44 54.77
CA LEU A 756 -16.62 -32.27 54.28
C LEU A 756 -16.50 -32.13 52.77
N ARG A 757 -17.66 -31.99 52.14
CA ARG A 757 -17.78 -31.68 50.72
C ARG A 757 -17.50 -30.21 50.44
N GLU A 758 -16.28 -29.89 50.06
CA GLU A 758 -15.80 -28.51 49.93
C GLU A 758 -15.37 -28.16 48.49
N GLY A 759 -15.26 -29.16 47.60
CA GLY A 759 -14.75 -29.02 46.23
C GLY A 759 -13.22 -29.05 46.19
N PRO A 760 -12.58 -29.28 45.02
CA PRO A 760 -11.14 -29.18 44.93
C PRO A 760 -10.63 -27.82 45.38
N GLU A 761 -9.98 -27.80 46.53
CA GLU A 761 -9.36 -26.61 47.08
C GLU A 761 -7.93 -26.50 46.55
N TYR A 762 -7.31 -25.33 46.71
CA TYR A 762 -5.91 -25.21 46.33
C TYR A 762 -5.11 -24.43 47.33
N ILE A 763 -3.88 -24.88 47.50
CA ILE A 763 -2.82 -24.19 48.20
C ILE A 763 -2.08 -23.35 47.15
N GLY A 764 -2.22 -22.04 47.26
CA GLY A 764 -1.42 -21.08 46.52
C GLY A 764 -0.26 -20.60 47.37
N MET A 765 0.97 -20.94 47.00
CA MET A 765 2.16 -20.36 47.63
C MET A 765 2.82 -19.36 46.68
N GLY A 766 3.34 -18.27 47.22
CA GLY A 766 4.01 -17.24 46.45
C GLY A 766 5.25 -16.72 47.16
N ILE A 767 6.18 -16.13 46.41
CA ILE A 767 7.29 -15.39 47.02
C ILE A 767 6.83 -13.97 47.34
N VAL A 768 7.13 -13.49 48.54
CA VAL A 768 6.96 -12.08 48.92
C VAL A 768 8.20 -11.32 48.44
N SER A 769 8.01 -10.28 47.63
CA SER A 769 9.11 -9.44 47.14
C SER A 769 9.67 -8.53 48.23
N ASN A 770 10.98 -8.29 48.25
CA ASN A 770 11.62 -7.24 49.05
C ASN A 770 12.78 -6.59 48.27
N ASP A 771 13.51 -5.66 48.89
CA ASP A 771 14.61 -4.94 48.21
C ASP A 771 15.88 -5.79 47.96
N ASN A 772 16.00 -6.96 48.59
CA ASN A 772 17.22 -7.78 48.54
C ASN A 772 17.25 -8.79 47.39
N TYR A 773 16.09 -9.07 46.78
CA TYR A 773 15.95 -9.94 45.62
C TYR A 773 14.69 -9.58 44.84
N THR A 774 14.52 -10.21 43.70
CA THR A 774 13.33 -10.09 42.86
C THR A 774 12.70 -11.45 42.67
N ILE A 775 11.42 -11.47 42.30
CA ILE A 775 10.72 -12.71 42.05
C ILE A 775 11.07 -13.20 40.64
N GLY A 776 11.55 -14.44 40.54
CA GLY A 776 11.97 -15.11 39.32
C GLY A 776 10.80 -15.60 38.45
N GLY A 777 11.11 -16.42 37.45
CA GLY A 777 10.15 -16.89 36.44
C GLY A 777 9.04 -17.79 36.98
N ARG A 778 9.24 -18.46 38.12
CA ARG A 778 8.19 -19.23 38.82
C ARG A 778 7.85 -18.51 40.12
N LYS A 779 6.92 -17.56 40.01
CA LYS A 779 6.56 -16.65 41.11
C LYS A 779 5.64 -17.25 42.16
N ASN A 780 4.82 -18.20 41.74
CA ASN A 780 3.77 -18.81 42.53
C ASN A 780 3.70 -20.29 42.18
N CYS A 781 3.38 -21.14 43.15
CA CYS A 781 2.99 -22.53 42.90
C CYS A 781 1.55 -22.74 43.38
N LYS A 782 0.77 -23.46 42.59
CA LYS A 782 -0.60 -23.86 42.92
C LYS A 782 -0.61 -25.38 43.02
N ILE A 783 -1.05 -25.89 44.15
CA ILE A 783 -1.29 -27.32 44.35
C ILE A 783 -2.76 -27.46 44.66
N THR A 784 -3.46 -28.29 43.90
CA THR A 784 -4.88 -28.54 44.10
C THR A 784 -5.03 -29.74 45.03
N ILE A 785 -5.64 -29.54 46.19
CA ILE A 785 -6.16 -30.62 47.01
C ILE A 785 -7.43 -31.08 46.30
N LEU A 786 -7.39 -32.27 45.74
CA LEU A 786 -8.56 -32.91 45.20
C LEU A 786 -9.35 -33.42 46.39
N ASP A 787 -10.37 -32.65 46.74
CA ASP A 787 -11.46 -33.11 47.61
C ASP A 787 -11.97 -34.42 47.01
N ASP A 788 -11.71 -35.51 47.72
CA ASP A 788 -12.18 -36.83 47.34
C ASP A 788 -13.69 -36.99 47.58
N ASP A 789 -14.34 -35.95 48.11
CA ASP A 789 -15.78 -35.84 48.33
C ASP A 789 -16.54 -34.95 47.31
N MET A 790 -15.92 -34.23 46.35
CA MET A 790 -16.63 -33.32 45.39
C MET A 790 -16.01 -33.14 43.98
N GLY A 791 -16.85 -33.02 42.93
CA GLY A 791 -16.42 -32.82 41.53
C GLY A 791 -17.03 -31.62 40.75
N ASP A 792 -16.26 -30.99 39.84
CA ASP A 792 -16.47 -30.68 38.39
C ASP A 792 -15.44 -29.61 37.93
N LEU A 793 -14.62 -29.96 36.94
CA LEU A 793 -13.54 -29.16 36.34
C LEU A 793 -14.03 -28.29 35.16
N GLN A 794 -13.22 -27.30 34.76
CA GLN A 794 -13.43 -26.52 33.52
C GLN A 794 -13.58 -27.45 32.29
N PRO A 795 -14.45 -27.11 31.30
CA PRO A 795 -14.66 -27.91 30.09
C PRO A 795 -13.35 -28.20 29.31
N PRO A 796 -13.08 -29.46 28.90
CA PRO A 796 -11.94 -29.83 28.06
C PRO A 796 -11.96 -29.15 26.67
N VAL A 797 -10.83 -29.13 25.96
CA VAL A 797 -10.70 -28.48 24.64
C VAL A 797 -10.47 -29.53 23.54
N ILE A 798 -11.28 -29.49 22.47
CA ILE A 798 -11.06 -30.23 21.22
C ILE A 798 -9.96 -29.52 20.43
N GLY A 799 -8.90 -30.25 20.05
CA GLY A 799 -7.81 -29.74 19.23
C GLY A 799 -8.25 -29.42 17.79
N ILE A 800 -7.35 -28.94 16.95
CA ILE A 800 -7.70 -28.63 15.55
C ILE A 800 -6.63 -29.22 14.58
N THR A 801 -7.02 -29.83 13.44
CA THR A 801 -6.14 -30.39 12.37
C THR A 801 -6.50 -29.97 10.91
N ARG A 802 -5.52 -29.84 9.97
CA ARG A 802 -5.73 -29.46 8.53
C ARG A 802 -5.52 -30.63 7.59
N THR A 803 -4.93 -31.70 8.13
CA THR A 803 -4.75 -32.97 7.46
C THR A 803 -5.79 -33.88 8.08
N PRO A 804 -6.74 -34.39 7.29
CA PRO A 804 -7.68 -35.38 7.79
C PRO A 804 -6.94 -36.53 8.48
N CYS A 805 -7.38 -36.92 9.67
CA CYS A 805 -6.83 -38.12 10.33
C CYS A 805 -7.16 -39.33 9.44
N ILE A 806 -6.19 -40.23 9.28
CA ILE A 806 -6.39 -41.45 8.52
C ILE A 806 -7.01 -42.46 9.47
N ILE A 807 -8.15 -43.01 9.08
CA ILE A 807 -8.88 -43.97 9.90
C ILE A 807 -8.43 -45.36 9.50
N ASP A 808 -7.37 -45.87 10.16
CA ASP A 808 -6.77 -47.17 9.81
C ASP A 808 -6.35 -48.03 11.01
N GLY A 809 -6.60 -47.54 12.24
CA GLY A 809 -6.32 -48.23 13.49
C GLY A 809 -4.90 -48.03 13.98
N ASN A 810 -4.02 -47.35 13.25
CA ASN A 810 -2.70 -46.99 13.71
C ASN A 810 -2.71 -45.56 14.19
N ILE A 811 -2.38 -45.34 15.47
CA ILE A 811 -2.31 -43.99 16.05
C ILE A 811 -1.42 -43.10 15.18
N ASP A 812 -2.08 -42.21 14.44
CA ASP A 812 -1.41 -41.23 13.63
C ASP A 812 -0.52 -40.32 14.49
N PRO A 813 0.66 -39.93 13.98
CA PRO A 813 1.55 -39.01 14.67
C PRO A 813 0.89 -37.68 15.08
N MET A 814 -0.22 -37.27 14.45
CA MET A 814 -0.89 -36.02 14.78
C MET A 814 -1.64 -36.04 16.12
N TRP A 815 -2.08 -37.20 16.59
CA TRP A 815 -2.78 -37.35 17.87
C TRP A 815 -1.94 -36.94 19.09
N SER A 816 -0.62 -36.93 18.96
CA SER A 816 0.31 -36.47 20.00
C SER A 816 0.10 -35.03 20.46
N ASN A 817 -0.71 -34.26 19.72
CA ASN A 817 -0.83 -32.81 19.86
C ASN A 817 -1.96 -32.32 20.75
N THR A 818 -2.88 -33.21 21.07
CA THR A 818 -3.98 -33.00 22.00
C THR A 818 -3.68 -33.89 23.22
N PRO A 819 -3.72 -33.34 24.45
CA PRO A 819 -3.43 -34.12 25.64
C PRO A 819 -4.46 -35.24 25.80
N PRO A 820 -4.04 -36.44 26.21
CA PRO A 820 -5.00 -37.48 26.56
C PRO A 820 -5.81 -37.05 27.77
N MET A 821 -7.12 -37.23 27.67
CA MET A 821 -8.07 -36.97 28.73
C MET A 821 -8.46 -38.32 29.34
N PRO A 822 -8.25 -38.55 30.64
CA PRO A 822 -8.65 -39.81 31.26
C PRO A 822 -10.17 -39.95 31.21
N ILE A 823 -10.64 -41.17 30.98
CA ILE A 823 -12.02 -41.58 31.16
C ILE A 823 -12.07 -42.24 32.53
N GLY A 824 -12.63 -41.54 33.51
CA GLY A 824 -12.44 -41.90 34.92
C GLY A 824 -13.72 -41.99 35.74
N ASN A 825 -14.85 -41.47 35.25
CA ASN A 825 -16.08 -41.50 36.01
C ASN A 825 -16.73 -42.87 35.85
N VAL A 826 -16.66 -43.68 36.90
CA VAL A 826 -17.38 -44.96 36.94
C VAL A 826 -18.87 -44.67 37.08
N VAL A 827 -19.64 -45.03 36.05
CA VAL A 827 -21.09 -44.81 36.03
C VAL A 827 -21.88 -46.10 36.21
N ILE A 828 -21.26 -47.24 35.93
CA ILE A 828 -21.79 -48.60 36.12
C ILE A 828 -20.66 -49.45 36.70
N GLY A 829 -20.97 -50.29 37.69
CA GLY A 829 -20.01 -51.23 38.27
C GLY A 829 -18.93 -50.61 39.15
N GLU A 830 -17.79 -51.32 39.24
CA GLU A 830 -16.58 -50.88 39.91
C GLU A 830 -15.41 -50.97 38.92
N ARG A 831 -14.47 -50.01 38.98
CA ARG A 831 -13.31 -50.00 38.08
C ARG A 831 -12.26 -50.99 38.53
N GLN A 832 -11.90 -51.92 37.64
CA GLN A 832 -10.84 -52.91 37.87
C GLN A 832 -9.44 -52.27 37.77
N ASP A 833 -8.44 -52.88 38.43
CA ASP A 833 -7.06 -52.36 38.51
C ASP A 833 -6.37 -52.26 37.13
N ASP A 834 -6.76 -53.09 36.18
CA ASP A 834 -6.25 -53.13 34.81
C ASP A 834 -7.09 -52.36 33.80
N PHE A 835 -8.31 -51.95 34.16
CA PHE A 835 -9.22 -51.19 33.31
C PHE A 835 -8.93 -49.67 33.37
N TYR A 836 -8.52 -49.09 32.25
CA TYR A 836 -8.25 -47.67 32.10
C TYR A 836 -8.48 -47.23 30.66
N ALA A 837 -9.15 -46.10 30.46
CA ALA A 837 -9.23 -45.51 29.14
C ALA A 837 -8.84 -44.03 29.15
N GLU A 838 -8.35 -43.57 28.00
CA GLU A 838 -8.12 -42.16 27.70
C GLU A 838 -8.61 -41.82 26.30
N TRP A 839 -9.03 -40.57 26.11
CA TRP A 839 -9.49 -40.07 24.83
C TRP A 839 -8.76 -38.81 24.39
N ARG A 840 -8.81 -38.56 23.08
CA ARG A 840 -8.33 -37.34 22.43
C ARG A 840 -9.32 -36.96 21.33
N ALA A 841 -9.47 -35.66 21.09
CA ALA A 841 -10.25 -35.16 19.97
C ALA A 841 -9.56 -34.01 19.23
N MET A 842 -9.80 -33.94 17.92
CA MET A 842 -9.38 -32.85 17.03
C MET A 842 -10.48 -32.52 16.01
N ALA A 843 -10.47 -31.31 15.45
CA ALA A 843 -11.46 -30.87 14.46
C ALA A 843 -10.81 -30.21 13.23
N ASP A 844 -11.43 -30.31 12.06
CA ASP A 844 -11.13 -29.45 10.90
C ASP A 844 -12.38 -28.68 10.44
N GLU A 845 -12.31 -27.96 9.31
CA GLU A 845 -13.49 -27.19 8.81
C GLU A 845 -14.70 -28.07 8.45
N THR A 846 -14.50 -29.37 8.29
CA THR A 846 -15.48 -30.31 7.75
C THR A 846 -15.75 -31.51 8.65
N ASN A 847 -14.82 -31.90 9.55
CA ASN A 847 -14.93 -33.12 10.37
C ASN A 847 -14.46 -32.94 11.83
N LEU A 848 -15.04 -33.75 12.72
CA LEU A 848 -14.58 -34.08 14.07
C LEU A 848 -13.84 -35.43 14.04
N TYR A 849 -12.71 -35.50 14.72
CA TYR A 849 -11.88 -36.70 14.85
C TYR A 849 -11.75 -37.09 16.32
N ILE A 850 -11.86 -38.38 16.63
CA ILE A 850 -11.74 -38.94 17.98
C ILE A 850 -10.76 -40.12 17.99
N LEU A 851 -9.92 -40.20 19.02
CA LEU A 851 -9.07 -41.35 19.33
C LEU A 851 -9.35 -41.79 20.77
N VAL A 852 -9.59 -43.07 20.98
CA VAL A 852 -9.76 -43.66 22.32
C VAL A 852 -8.78 -44.81 22.47
N ASN A 853 -8.04 -44.82 23.57
CA ASN A 853 -7.13 -45.90 23.93
C ASN A 853 -7.63 -46.54 25.22
N VAL A 854 -8.01 -47.81 25.13
CA VAL A 854 -8.52 -48.61 26.22
C VAL A 854 -7.44 -49.60 26.61
N LYS A 855 -7.16 -49.67 27.90
CA LYS A 855 -6.39 -50.70 28.54
C LYS A 855 -7.37 -51.62 29.26
N ASP A 856 -7.33 -52.87 28.86
CA ASP A 856 -8.24 -53.93 29.24
C ASP A 856 -7.60 -55.27 28.80
N SER A 857 -7.53 -56.23 29.70
CA SER A 857 -6.81 -57.48 29.46
C SER A 857 -7.67 -58.62 28.91
N VAL A 858 -9.00 -58.49 28.90
CA VAL A 858 -9.92 -59.49 28.34
C VAL A 858 -10.92 -58.79 27.42
N LEU A 859 -10.97 -59.21 26.15
CA LEU A 859 -11.84 -58.59 25.16
C LEU A 859 -12.93 -59.57 24.71
N ILE A 860 -14.18 -59.28 25.03
CA ILE A 860 -15.41 -60.02 24.74
C ILE A 860 -16.24 -59.29 23.67
N ASN A 861 -16.89 -60.10 22.84
CA ASN A 861 -17.96 -59.70 21.92
C ASN A 861 -18.86 -60.93 21.69
N ASP A 862 -19.85 -61.13 22.55
CA ASP A 862 -20.78 -62.26 22.44
C ASP A 862 -22.25 -61.92 22.74
N SER A 863 -22.57 -60.67 23.11
CA SER A 863 -23.92 -60.20 23.45
C SER A 863 -24.83 -59.86 22.26
N GLY A 864 -24.43 -60.21 21.03
CA GLY A 864 -25.29 -60.14 19.84
C GLY A 864 -25.72 -58.71 19.48
N SER A 865 -27.01 -58.38 19.63
CA SER A 865 -27.53 -57.02 19.33
C SER A 865 -27.38 -56.03 20.50
N ASN A 866 -27.08 -56.54 21.70
CA ASN A 866 -26.86 -55.71 22.89
C ASN A 866 -25.39 -55.34 22.97
N TRP A 867 -24.94 -54.61 21.96
CA TRP A 867 -23.52 -54.33 21.73
C TRP A 867 -22.86 -53.51 22.86
N TRP A 868 -23.64 -52.85 23.71
CA TRP A 868 -23.17 -52.08 24.88
C TRP A 868 -22.93 -52.97 26.12
N GLU A 869 -23.28 -54.26 26.06
CA GLU A 869 -23.01 -55.21 27.15
C GLU A 869 -21.65 -55.89 26.98
N ASP A 870 -20.98 -55.70 25.85
CA ASP A 870 -19.63 -56.20 25.56
C ASP A 870 -18.64 -55.03 25.59
N ASP A 871 -17.33 -55.29 25.39
CA ASP A 871 -16.33 -54.22 25.29
C ASP A 871 -16.62 -53.28 24.13
N ALA A 872 -17.05 -52.07 24.48
CA ALA A 872 -17.55 -51.11 23.51
C ALA A 872 -17.17 -49.68 23.89
N ILE A 873 -16.97 -48.87 22.86
CA ILE A 873 -16.81 -47.42 23.02
C ILE A 873 -18.07 -46.73 22.55
N GLU A 874 -18.65 -45.90 23.40
CA GLU A 874 -19.81 -45.06 23.11
C GLU A 874 -19.38 -43.60 22.90
N VAL A 875 -19.85 -42.96 21.83
CA VAL A 875 -19.62 -41.53 21.57
C VAL A 875 -20.95 -40.80 21.59
N PHE A 876 -21.09 -39.85 22.52
CA PHE A 876 -22.29 -39.05 22.74
C PHE A 876 -22.03 -37.60 22.33
N ILE A 877 -22.90 -37.02 21.51
CA ILE A 877 -22.76 -35.66 20.97
C ILE A 877 -24.08 -34.90 21.11
N ASP A 878 -24.02 -33.67 21.60
CA ASP A 878 -25.03 -32.60 21.53
C ASP A 878 -24.37 -31.40 20.84
N GLY A 879 -24.55 -31.32 19.52
CA GLY A 879 -23.74 -30.50 18.65
C GLY A 879 -23.95 -28.99 18.81
N ASP A 880 -25.14 -28.55 19.23
CA ASP A 880 -25.41 -27.13 19.51
C ASP A 880 -25.38 -26.79 21.01
N ASN A 881 -25.06 -27.78 21.85
CA ASN A 881 -25.05 -27.71 23.31
C ASN A 881 -26.41 -27.27 23.88
N SER A 882 -27.52 -27.70 23.26
CA SER A 882 -28.88 -27.37 23.68
C SER A 882 -29.23 -27.95 25.06
N LYS A 883 -28.51 -28.99 25.50
CA LYS A 883 -28.77 -29.77 26.73
C LYS A 883 -30.20 -30.31 26.76
N GLY A 884 -30.68 -30.83 25.63
CA GLY A 884 -31.98 -31.48 25.50
C GLY A 884 -32.12 -32.75 26.36
N THR A 885 -33.33 -33.09 26.81
CA THR A 885 -33.55 -34.29 27.65
C THR A 885 -33.75 -35.59 26.87
N SER A 886 -33.69 -35.52 25.54
CA SER A 886 -33.84 -36.62 24.60
C SER A 886 -33.09 -36.30 23.31
N TYR A 887 -32.49 -37.30 22.66
CA TYR A 887 -31.86 -37.16 21.35
C TYR A 887 -32.85 -36.66 20.30
N ASP A 888 -32.58 -35.48 19.72
CA ASP A 888 -33.46 -34.83 18.75
C ASP A 888 -33.25 -35.29 17.30
N GLY A 889 -32.12 -35.95 17.02
CA GLY A 889 -31.72 -36.42 15.71
C GLY A 889 -31.37 -35.32 14.70
N ILE A 890 -31.29 -34.06 15.14
CA ILE A 890 -30.84 -32.92 14.36
C ILE A 890 -29.34 -32.72 14.60
N ASN A 891 -28.97 -32.57 15.86
CA ASN A 891 -27.59 -32.40 16.30
C ASN A 891 -27.20 -33.21 17.56
N ASP A 892 -28.14 -33.98 18.12
CA ASP A 892 -27.89 -34.94 19.19
C ASP A 892 -27.73 -36.38 18.66
N PHE A 893 -26.60 -37.05 18.94
CA PHE A 893 -26.35 -38.42 18.47
C PHE A 893 -25.59 -39.31 19.47
N GLN A 894 -25.84 -40.62 19.42
CA GLN A 894 -25.12 -41.68 20.14
C GLN A 894 -24.65 -42.74 19.15
N TYR A 895 -23.34 -42.95 19.08
CA TYR A 895 -22.70 -43.94 18.22
C TYR A 895 -21.91 -44.95 19.05
N GLY A 896 -22.07 -46.23 18.76
CA GLY A 896 -21.43 -47.35 19.45
C GLY A 896 -20.44 -48.10 18.58
N PHE A 897 -19.28 -48.42 19.16
CA PHE A 897 -18.13 -49.06 18.52
C PHE A 897 -17.67 -50.23 19.38
N ARG A 898 -18.33 -51.39 19.21
CA ARG A 898 -18.02 -52.63 19.92
C ARG A 898 -16.78 -53.32 19.35
N TRP A 899 -15.94 -53.88 20.23
CA TRP A 899 -14.79 -54.68 19.88
C TRP A 899 -15.14 -55.75 18.83
N GLY A 900 -14.45 -55.77 17.69
CA GLY A 900 -14.66 -56.77 16.64
C GLY A 900 -15.80 -56.48 15.65
N ASP A 901 -16.63 -55.46 15.89
CA ASP A 901 -17.65 -55.04 14.92
C ASP A 901 -17.03 -54.20 13.79
N SER A 902 -17.55 -54.38 12.57
CA SER A 902 -17.19 -53.57 11.39
C SER A 902 -18.28 -52.57 10.99
N SER A 903 -19.32 -52.41 11.80
CA SER A 903 -20.45 -51.52 11.56
C SER A 903 -20.70 -50.66 12.80
N ILE A 904 -21.15 -49.43 12.57
CA ILE A 904 -21.53 -48.50 13.63
C ILE A 904 -22.83 -48.98 14.25
N ASN A 905 -22.84 -49.14 15.56
CA ASN A 905 -24.06 -49.37 16.31
C ASN A 905 -24.71 -48.03 16.66
N ILE A 906 -26.04 -47.97 16.63
CA ILE A 906 -26.78 -46.75 16.95
C ILE A 906 -27.48 -46.96 18.28
N GLY A 907 -27.30 -46.00 19.20
CA GLY A 907 -28.02 -46.00 20.46
C GLY A 907 -29.53 -46.10 20.25
N ALA A 908 -30.24 -46.83 21.12
CA ALA A 908 -31.67 -47.07 20.96
C ALA A 908 -32.53 -45.79 20.91
N ASN A 909 -32.00 -44.67 21.44
CA ASN A 909 -32.66 -43.37 21.42
C ASN A 909 -32.13 -42.42 20.33
N SER A 910 -31.09 -42.81 19.58
CA SER A 910 -30.51 -41.98 18.53
C SER A 910 -31.03 -42.37 17.15
N VAL A 911 -30.93 -41.44 16.19
CA VAL A 911 -31.30 -41.69 14.79
C VAL A 911 -30.10 -42.21 14.01
N ASN A 912 -30.35 -43.08 13.03
CA ASN A 912 -29.29 -43.60 12.16
C ASN A 912 -28.83 -42.54 11.16
N LYS A 913 -27.91 -41.67 11.58
CA LYS A 913 -27.27 -40.64 10.76
C LYS A 913 -25.76 -40.90 10.73
N THR A 914 -25.36 -41.78 9.83
CA THR A 914 -23.99 -42.31 9.73
C THR A 914 -23.27 -41.92 8.44
N ASP A 915 -23.92 -41.10 7.59
CA ASP A 915 -23.36 -40.67 6.32
C ASP A 915 -21.99 -40.00 6.51
N GLY A 916 -20.96 -40.55 5.87
CA GLY A 916 -19.60 -40.05 5.91
C GLY A 916 -18.82 -40.29 7.21
N ILE A 917 -19.40 -40.99 8.20
CA ILE A 917 -18.66 -41.46 9.38
C ILE A 917 -17.74 -42.61 8.96
N ASP A 918 -16.50 -42.56 9.42
CA ASP A 918 -15.50 -43.61 9.20
C ASP A 918 -14.83 -43.99 10.51
N PHE A 919 -14.57 -45.27 10.76
CA PHE A 919 -13.97 -45.74 12.01
C PHE A 919 -13.10 -46.98 11.83
N PHE A 920 -12.16 -47.18 12.76
CA PHE A 920 -11.34 -48.39 12.83
C PHE A 920 -11.03 -48.77 14.28
N ILE A 921 -11.16 -50.06 14.61
CA ILE A 921 -10.82 -50.61 15.94
C ILE A 921 -9.62 -51.55 15.81
N LYS A 922 -8.63 -51.41 16.69
CA LYS A 922 -7.41 -52.24 16.70
C LYS A 922 -7.03 -52.70 18.10
N GLY A 923 -6.81 -54.01 18.26
CA GLY A 923 -6.28 -54.58 19.50
C GLY A 923 -4.83 -54.16 19.78
N THR A 924 -4.52 -53.95 21.05
CA THR A 924 -3.18 -53.68 21.57
C THR A 924 -2.70 -54.86 22.42
N LYS A 925 -1.56 -54.71 23.10
CA LYS A 925 -1.00 -55.76 23.94
C LYS A 925 -1.84 -56.01 25.21
N ASP A 926 -2.54 -54.98 25.64
CA ASP A 926 -3.22 -54.87 26.92
C ASP A 926 -4.53 -54.06 26.78
N GLY A 927 -5.22 -54.15 25.63
CA GLY A 927 -6.51 -53.49 25.36
C GLY A 927 -6.79 -53.26 23.88
N TYR A 928 -7.46 -52.16 23.52
CA TYR A 928 -7.81 -51.80 22.14
C TYR A 928 -7.88 -50.28 21.91
N ILE A 929 -7.81 -49.87 20.64
CA ILE A 929 -7.84 -48.48 20.18
C ILE A 929 -8.99 -48.28 19.20
N LEU A 930 -9.72 -47.17 19.30
CA LEU A 930 -10.65 -46.66 18.29
C LEU A 930 -10.12 -45.38 17.65
N GLU A 931 -10.07 -45.33 16.32
CA GLU A 931 -9.97 -44.09 15.53
C GLU A 931 -11.30 -43.81 14.84
N LEU A 932 -11.78 -42.56 14.90
CA LEU A 932 -13.10 -42.17 14.42
C LEU A 932 -13.08 -40.80 13.74
N LEU A 933 -13.79 -40.69 12.61
CA LEU A 933 -14.09 -39.46 11.87
C LEU A 933 -15.61 -39.28 11.78
N ILE A 934 -16.11 -38.12 12.17
CA ILE A 934 -17.52 -37.72 12.02
C ILE A 934 -17.59 -36.37 11.28
N PRO A 935 -18.23 -36.28 10.10
CA PRO A 935 -18.40 -35.00 9.43
C PRO A 935 -19.28 -34.05 10.25
N TRP A 936 -18.90 -32.77 10.33
CA TRP A 936 -19.68 -31.73 10.99
C TRP A 936 -21.10 -31.61 10.41
N GLN A 937 -21.23 -31.83 9.09
CA GLN A 937 -22.53 -31.91 8.43
C GLN A 937 -23.41 -33.06 8.97
N THR A 938 -22.80 -34.18 9.34
CA THR A 938 -23.46 -35.33 9.96
C THR A 938 -23.84 -35.02 11.40
N VAL A 939 -23.00 -34.29 12.13
CA VAL A 939 -23.35 -33.71 13.45
C VAL A 939 -24.43 -32.62 13.34
N GLY A 940 -24.62 -31.97 12.19
CA GLY A 940 -25.67 -30.95 12.01
C GLY A 940 -25.29 -29.53 12.45
N VAL A 941 -24.04 -29.30 12.82
CA VAL A 941 -23.46 -27.98 13.15
C VAL A 941 -22.11 -27.80 12.48
N ILE A 942 -21.65 -26.57 12.30
CA ILE A 942 -20.25 -26.26 11.91
C ILE A 942 -19.73 -25.26 12.94
N PRO A 943 -18.97 -25.71 13.96
CA PRO A 943 -18.57 -24.84 15.04
C PRO A 943 -17.44 -23.88 14.61
N ASP A 944 -17.41 -22.68 15.18
CA ASP A 944 -16.25 -21.79 15.13
C ASP A 944 -15.33 -22.04 16.33
N VAL A 945 -14.09 -21.55 16.26
CA VAL A 945 -13.15 -21.61 17.39
C VAL A 945 -13.69 -20.78 18.56
N GLY A 946 -13.83 -21.42 19.72
CA GLY A 946 -14.43 -20.88 20.93
C GLY A 946 -15.88 -21.31 21.18
N ASP A 947 -16.50 -22.07 20.26
CA ASP A 947 -17.82 -22.68 20.51
C ASP A 947 -17.74 -23.83 21.51
N VAL A 948 -18.86 -24.13 22.16
CA VAL A 948 -19.01 -25.20 23.16
C VAL A 948 -20.04 -26.21 22.64
N ILE A 949 -19.73 -27.50 22.74
CA ILE A 949 -20.64 -28.61 22.40
C ILE A 949 -20.83 -29.52 23.62
N GLY A 950 -21.96 -30.22 23.68
CA GLY A 950 -22.16 -31.32 24.62
C GLY A 950 -21.47 -32.58 24.11
N PHE A 951 -20.67 -33.25 24.95
CA PHE A 951 -19.83 -34.37 24.49
C PHE A 951 -19.44 -35.32 25.62
N ASP A 952 -19.48 -36.63 25.34
CA ASP A 952 -18.90 -37.65 26.20
C ASP A 952 -18.41 -38.88 25.41
N ILE A 953 -17.48 -39.61 26.02
CA ILE A 953 -17.04 -40.93 25.60
C ILE A 953 -17.26 -41.90 26.76
N GLY A 954 -18.01 -42.97 26.49
CA GLY A 954 -18.18 -44.12 27.39
C GLY A 954 -17.33 -45.30 26.94
N VAL A 955 -16.83 -46.08 27.88
CA VAL A 955 -16.15 -47.36 27.63
C VAL A 955 -16.77 -48.42 28.53
N ASP A 956 -17.33 -49.43 27.89
CA ASP A 956 -17.91 -50.63 28.50
C ASP A 956 -16.84 -51.71 28.64
N ASP A 957 -16.91 -52.49 29.74
CA ASP A 957 -15.95 -53.52 30.16
C ASP A 957 -16.69 -54.85 30.37
N ASP A 958 -16.28 -55.90 29.66
CA ASP A 958 -16.75 -57.29 29.85
C ASP A 958 -15.58 -58.29 29.92
N ASP A 959 -15.18 -58.67 31.13
CA ASP A 959 -14.07 -59.59 31.38
C ASP A 959 -14.48 -61.06 31.39
N ASN A 960 -15.78 -61.35 31.58
CA ASN A 960 -16.23 -62.68 31.98
C ASN A 960 -17.08 -63.39 30.92
N GLY A 961 -17.52 -62.69 29.88
CA GLY A 961 -18.35 -63.24 28.81
C GLY A 961 -19.84 -63.28 29.15
N GLU A 962 -20.33 -62.41 30.03
CA GLU A 962 -21.75 -62.31 30.40
C GLU A 962 -22.36 -60.97 29.97
N ALA A 963 -22.36 -59.96 30.83
CA ALA A 963 -22.90 -58.64 30.54
C ALA A 963 -22.00 -57.63 31.24
N ARG A 964 -21.81 -56.44 30.66
CA ARG A 964 -20.78 -55.50 31.11
C ARG A 964 -20.72 -55.39 32.63
N GLU A 965 -19.53 -55.57 33.18
CA GLU A 965 -19.33 -55.39 34.62
C GLU A 965 -19.27 -53.92 34.97
N SER A 966 -18.62 -53.13 34.13
CA SER A 966 -18.38 -51.72 34.40
C SER A 966 -18.53 -50.84 33.16
N GLN A 967 -18.84 -49.57 33.41
CA GLN A 967 -18.74 -48.51 32.41
C GLN A 967 -18.05 -47.30 33.03
N ILE A 968 -17.03 -46.80 32.34
CA ILE A 968 -16.39 -45.52 32.63
C ILE A 968 -16.79 -44.48 31.58
N VAL A 969 -17.07 -43.26 32.01
CA VAL A 969 -17.44 -42.14 31.14
C VAL A 969 -16.52 -40.94 31.36
N SER A 970 -16.32 -40.14 30.32
CA SER A 970 -15.32 -39.08 30.30
C SER A 970 -15.64 -37.90 31.21
N LEU A 971 -16.86 -37.37 31.15
CA LEU A 971 -17.24 -36.09 31.74
C LEU A 971 -18.59 -36.17 32.47
N ALA A 972 -19.56 -36.89 31.92
CA ALA A 972 -20.81 -37.16 32.61
C ALA A 972 -20.56 -37.94 33.92
N LYS A 973 -21.41 -37.66 34.92
CA LYS A 973 -21.33 -38.24 36.27
C LYS A 973 -22.32 -39.38 36.52
N ASN A 974 -23.06 -39.81 35.49
CA ASN A 974 -24.05 -40.88 35.61
C ASN A 974 -24.26 -41.60 34.28
N GLU A 975 -24.89 -42.75 34.34
CA GLU A 975 -25.13 -43.67 33.22
C GLU A 975 -26.21 -43.19 32.23
N THR A 976 -26.89 -42.05 32.43
CA THR A 976 -28.12 -41.73 31.66
C THR A 976 -27.87 -41.07 30.31
N GLY A 977 -26.61 -40.88 29.92
CA GLY A 977 -26.21 -40.26 28.64
C GLY A 977 -26.88 -40.91 27.43
N TRP A 978 -27.02 -42.24 27.41
CA TRP A 978 -27.66 -42.99 26.31
C TRP A 978 -29.14 -42.64 26.05
N ARG A 979 -29.82 -41.92 26.95
CA ARG A 979 -31.20 -41.42 26.73
C ARG A 979 -31.38 -39.92 26.91
N ASN A 980 -30.41 -39.24 27.53
CA ASN A 980 -30.58 -37.87 28.01
C ASN A 980 -29.34 -37.00 27.70
N PRO A 981 -29.28 -36.33 26.55
CA PRO A 981 -28.17 -35.44 26.19
C PRO A 981 -27.87 -34.30 27.20
N SER A 982 -28.83 -33.92 28.05
CA SER A 982 -28.64 -32.85 29.04
C SER A 982 -27.60 -33.15 30.10
N VAL A 983 -27.26 -34.43 30.29
CA VAL A 983 -26.23 -34.86 31.26
C VAL A 983 -24.83 -34.91 30.66
N LEU A 984 -24.68 -34.72 29.35
CA LEU A 984 -23.38 -34.75 28.69
C LEU A 984 -22.50 -33.60 29.18
N GLY A 985 -21.19 -33.87 29.30
CA GLY A 985 -20.18 -32.87 29.59
C GLY A 985 -20.12 -31.75 28.55
N GLU A 986 -19.40 -30.67 28.86
CA GLU A 986 -19.12 -29.60 27.90
C GLU A 986 -17.67 -29.75 27.40
N VAL A 987 -17.45 -29.49 26.11
CA VAL A 987 -16.10 -29.33 25.52
C VAL A 987 -16.05 -28.08 24.65
N CYS A 988 -14.92 -27.38 24.65
CA CYS A 988 -14.69 -26.17 23.85
C CYS A 988 -13.91 -26.48 22.56
N ILE A 989 -14.24 -25.81 21.46
CA ILE A 989 -13.52 -25.96 20.18
C ILE A 989 -12.29 -25.05 20.15
N GLY A 990 -11.10 -25.63 20.13
CA GLY A 990 -9.83 -24.95 19.85
C GLY A 990 -9.21 -24.10 20.96
N ILE A 991 -10.00 -23.45 21.82
CA ILE A 991 -9.54 -22.62 22.95
C ILE A 991 -10.44 -22.80 24.18
N SER A 992 -9.89 -22.66 25.39
CA SER A 992 -10.68 -22.80 26.62
C SER A 992 -11.61 -21.60 26.87
N LYS A 993 -12.73 -21.84 27.58
CA LYS A 993 -13.80 -20.87 27.90
C LYS A 993 -13.30 -19.56 28.54
N ASP A 994 -12.23 -19.64 29.34
CA ASP A 994 -11.61 -18.50 30.04
C ASP A 994 -10.69 -17.62 29.16
N ASN A 995 -10.32 -18.10 27.97
CA ASN A 995 -9.46 -17.39 27.01
C ASN A 995 -10.25 -16.73 25.86
N ILE A 996 -11.58 -16.71 25.96
CA ILE A 996 -12.46 -16.09 24.97
C ILE A 996 -12.57 -14.58 25.28
N ASP A 997 -11.90 -13.74 24.49
CA ASP A 997 -12.32 -12.34 24.35
C ASP A 997 -13.70 -12.37 23.66
N ARG A 998 -14.76 -12.02 24.40
CA ARG A 998 -16.18 -12.19 24.01
C ARG A 998 -16.59 -11.39 22.77
N SER A 999 -15.66 -10.79 22.04
CA SER A 999 -15.88 -9.92 20.89
C SER A 999 -15.33 -10.44 19.54
N SER A 1000 -14.58 -11.57 19.48
CA SER A 1000 -14.09 -12.09 18.18
C SER A 1000 -13.94 -13.62 18.12
N LYS A 1001 -14.92 -14.31 17.52
CA LYS A 1001 -14.83 -15.73 17.12
C LYS A 1001 -13.94 -15.85 15.87
N TYR A 1002 -13.16 -16.93 15.77
CA TYR A 1002 -12.30 -17.21 14.60
C TYR A 1002 -12.81 -18.44 13.84
N LYS A 1003 -12.69 -18.44 12.51
CA LYS A 1003 -13.00 -19.62 11.72
C LYS A 1003 -11.94 -20.71 11.93
N LEU A 1004 -12.36 -21.97 11.86
CA LEU A 1004 -11.49 -23.15 12.01
C LEU A 1004 -10.27 -23.13 11.07
N SER A 1005 -10.32 -22.46 9.90
CA SER A 1005 -9.18 -22.37 8.96
C SER A 1005 -8.19 -21.21 9.13
N ASP A 1006 -8.46 -20.22 9.96
CA ASP A 1006 -7.70 -18.96 9.91
C ASP A 1006 -6.27 -19.11 10.47
N PHE A 1007 -5.26 -19.16 9.59
CA PHE A 1007 -3.85 -19.02 9.96
C PHE A 1007 -3.46 -17.55 10.02
N LYS A 1008 -3.04 -17.06 11.21
CA LYS A 1008 -2.68 -15.65 11.41
C LYS A 1008 -1.39 -15.49 12.19
N ILE A 1009 -0.60 -14.48 11.83
CA ILE A 1009 0.47 -13.99 12.70
C ILE A 1009 -0.15 -12.98 13.67
N SER A 1010 -0.63 -13.48 14.81
CA SER A 1010 -1.32 -12.73 15.87
C SER A 1010 -0.56 -11.47 16.30
N LYS A 1011 0.74 -11.59 16.56
CA LYS A 1011 1.57 -10.47 17.03
C LYS A 1011 3.03 -10.75 16.71
N ILE A 1012 3.83 -9.79 16.25
CA ILE A 1012 5.29 -9.97 16.29
C ILE A 1012 5.81 -8.87 17.18
N TYR A 1013 6.38 -9.25 18.32
CA TYR A 1013 6.78 -8.30 19.35
C TYR A 1013 7.98 -8.82 20.14
N PRO A 1014 9.00 -7.99 20.41
CA PRO A 1014 9.14 -6.63 19.88
C PRO A 1014 9.45 -6.68 18.38
N ASN A 1015 8.84 -5.80 17.59
CA ASN A 1015 9.13 -5.66 16.17
C ASN A 1015 8.99 -4.19 15.79
N PRO A 1016 10.08 -3.47 15.48
CA PRO A 1016 11.46 -3.95 15.32
C PRO A 1016 12.09 -4.60 16.56
N PHE A 1017 13.16 -5.39 16.34
CA PHE A 1017 13.93 -6.09 17.38
C PHE A 1017 15.42 -5.93 17.16
N ASN A 1018 16.21 -6.01 18.23
CA ASN A 1018 17.66 -5.87 18.13
C ASN A 1018 18.41 -7.21 18.30
N TYR A 1019 18.09 -8.01 19.32
CA TYR A 1019 18.73 -9.33 19.50
C TYR A 1019 17.80 -10.46 19.16
N SER A 1020 16.54 -10.35 19.58
CA SER A 1020 15.50 -11.28 19.16
C SER A 1020 14.10 -10.68 19.13
N THR A 1021 13.25 -11.11 18.19
CA THR A 1021 11.80 -10.79 18.15
C THR A 1021 10.99 -12.05 18.43
N CYS A 1022 9.85 -11.93 19.12
CA CYS A 1022 8.92 -13.05 19.21
C CYS A 1022 7.82 -12.93 18.14
N VAL A 1023 7.83 -13.88 17.21
CA VAL A 1023 6.76 -14.09 16.24
C VAL A 1023 5.66 -14.91 16.91
N GLU A 1024 4.58 -14.26 17.32
CA GLU A 1024 3.34 -14.87 17.80
C GLU A 1024 2.39 -15.14 16.64
N TYR A 1025 2.02 -16.38 16.45
CA TYR A 1025 1.13 -16.81 15.39
C TYR A 1025 0.17 -17.86 15.92
N TYR A 1026 -1.08 -17.79 15.48
CA TYR A 1026 -2.06 -18.82 15.71
C TYR A 1026 -1.98 -19.82 14.57
N LEU A 1027 -1.74 -21.07 14.92
CA LEU A 1027 -1.93 -22.19 14.03
C LEU A 1027 -3.33 -22.74 14.24
N PRO A 1028 -4.15 -22.73 13.19
CA PRO A 1028 -5.41 -23.44 13.26
C PRO A 1028 -5.18 -24.94 13.34
N TYR A 1029 -4.00 -25.51 13.04
CA TYR A 1029 -3.82 -26.96 12.92
C TYR A 1029 -2.39 -27.42 13.23
N LYS A 1030 -2.18 -28.72 13.51
CA LYS A 1030 -0.81 -29.29 13.54
C LYS A 1030 -0.09 -28.96 12.23
N SER A 1031 1.05 -28.29 12.31
CA SER A 1031 1.87 -28.06 11.13
C SER A 1031 3.34 -27.93 11.49
N SER A 1032 4.20 -28.39 10.60
CA SER A 1032 5.61 -28.00 10.63
C SER A 1032 5.70 -26.52 10.29
N VAL A 1033 6.06 -25.71 11.27
CA VAL A 1033 6.23 -24.28 11.08
C VAL A 1033 7.68 -23.94 10.83
N VAL A 1034 7.90 -23.23 9.73
CA VAL A 1034 9.19 -22.69 9.39
C VAL A 1034 9.05 -21.19 9.24
N ILE A 1035 9.76 -20.45 10.08
CA ILE A 1035 9.84 -19.01 9.96
C ILE A 1035 11.08 -18.70 9.14
N LYS A 1036 10.87 -18.31 7.89
CA LYS A 1036 11.93 -17.90 6.96
C LYS A 1036 12.06 -16.39 7.00
N ILE A 1037 13.29 -15.94 7.16
CA ILE A 1037 13.63 -14.53 7.22
C ILE A 1037 14.34 -14.17 5.94
N TYR A 1038 13.73 -13.29 5.17
CA TYR A 1038 14.30 -12.79 3.92
C TYR A 1038 14.80 -11.37 4.12
N ASN A 1039 15.97 -11.04 3.58
CA ASN A 1039 16.46 -9.67 3.56
C ASN A 1039 15.77 -8.86 2.45
N VAL A 1040 16.04 -7.56 2.42
CA VAL A 1040 15.49 -6.62 1.42
C VAL A 1040 15.84 -6.94 -0.04
N LYS A 1041 16.82 -7.82 -0.31
CA LYS A 1041 17.15 -8.30 -1.67
C LYS A 1041 16.38 -9.55 -2.07
N GLY A 1042 15.43 -10.02 -1.25
CA GLY A 1042 14.70 -11.27 -1.46
C GLY A 1042 15.51 -12.53 -1.12
N GLN A 1043 16.70 -12.37 -0.54
CA GLN A 1043 17.56 -13.51 -0.18
C GLN A 1043 17.16 -14.02 1.20
N MET A 1044 16.93 -15.34 1.34
CA MET A 1044 16.67 -15.96 2.64
C MET A 1044 17.94 -15.95 3.49
N VAL A 1045 17.94 -15.18 4.57
CA VAL A 1045 19.09 -14.98 5.45
C VAL A 1045 18.98 -15.73 6.78
N ARG A 1046 17.79 -16.21 7.12
CA ARG A 1046 17.56 -17.09 8.27
C ARG A 1046 16.42 -18.03 7.99
N ARG A 1047 16.51 -19.20 8.60
CA ARG A 1047 15.41 -20.17 8.66
C ARG A 1047 15.35 -20.69 10.09
N ILE A 1048 14.22 -20.47 10.74
CA ILE A 1048 13.92 -21.06 12.04
C ILE A 1048 12.95 -22.18 11.77
N SER A 1049 13.42 -23.40 11.94
CA SER A 1049 12.53 -24.56 12.01
C SER A 1049 11.95 -24.60 13.41
N CYS A 1050 10.70 -24.16 13.55
CA CYS A 1050 9.96 -24.24 14.79
C CYS A 1050 9.47 -25.67 15.07
N GLY A 1051 9.72 -26.59 14.13
CA GLY A 1051 9.29 -27.98 14.18
C GLY A 1051 7.78 -28.10 13.94
N GLU A 1052 7.24 -29.29 14.13
CA GLU A 1052 5.79 -29.46 14.26
C GLU A 1052 5.29 -28.78 15.53
N LYS A 1053 4.23 -27.98 15.38
CA LYS A 1053 3.47 -27.36 16.48
C LYS A 1053 2.01 -27.78 16.33
N SER A 1054 1.31 -28.06 17.44
CA SER A 1054 -0.14 -28.34 17.46
C SER A 1054 -0.97 -27.15 17.02
N ALA A 1055 -2.30 -27.28 16.95
CA ALA A 1055 -3.17 -26.12 16.91
C ALA A 1055 -2.98 -25.25 18.16
N GLY A 1056 -3.19 -23.94 18.04
CA GLY A 1056 -3.06 -22.98 19.15
C GLY A 1056 -2.16 -21.78 18.84
N VAL A 1057 -1.96 -20.93 19.83
CA VAL A 1057 -1.14 -19.71 19.70
C VAL A 1057 0.29 -20.00 20.13
N TYR A 1058 1.24 -19.81 19.22
CA TYR A 1058 2.65 -20.07 19.43
C TYR A 1058 3.47 -18.82 19.34
N LYS A 1059 4.50 -18.76 20.17
CA LYS A 1059 5.46 -17.67 20.25
C LYS A 1059 6.84 -18.22 19.90
N SER A 1060 7.39 -17.83 18.75
CA SER A 1060 8.72 -18.26 18.30
C SER A 1060 9.68 -17.09 18.28
N ILE A 1061 10.76 -17.20 19.02
CA ILE A 1061 11.78 -16.18 19.14
C ILE A 1061 12.76 -16.32 17.96
N LEU A 1062 12.88 -15.27 17.15
CA LEU A 1062 13.90 -15.14 16.13
C LEU A 1062 15.09 -14.39 16.67
N GLU A 1063 16.25 -15.04 16.70
CA GLU A 1063 17.51 -14.40 17.04
C GLU A 1063 18.26 -13.84 15.83
N ALA A 1064 18.79 -12.64 16.01
CA ALA A 1064 19.51 -11.83 15.06
C ALA A 1064 20.95 -12.30 14.75
N LYS A 1065 21.49 -13.26 15.49
CA LYS A 1065 22.94 -13.58 15.53
C LYS A 1065 23.53 -13.90 14.14
N GLY A 1066 24.44 -13.09 13.62
CA GLY A 1066 24.96 -13.21 12.24
C GLY A 1066 24.09 -12.64 11.10
N LEU A 1067 22.89 -12.10 11.35
CA LEU A 1067 22.21 -11.19 10.43
C LEU A 1067 22.76 -9.78 10.59
N SER A 1068 22.90 -9.02 9.52
CA SER A 1068 23.20 -7.59 9.58
C SER A 1068 21.98 -6.83 10.08
N SER A 1069 22.15 -5.68 10.74
CA SER A 1069 21.03 -4.76 10.94
C SER A 1069 20.40 -4.45 9.58
N GLY A 1070 19.09 -4.50 9.50
CA GLY A 1070 18.36 -4.35 8.25
C GLY A 1070 16.94 -4.85 8.36
N LEU A 1071 16.14 -4.42 7.39
CA LEU A 1071 14.78 -4.89 7.25
C LEU A 1071 14.79 -6.31 6.73
N TYR A 1072 14.01 -7.14 7.41
CA TYR A 1072 13.75 -8.49 7.00
C TYR A 1072 12.23 -8.74 6.90
N PHE A 1073 11.86 -9.86 6.32
CA PHE A 1073 10.49 -10.35 6.27
C PHE A 1073 10.43 -11.70 6.97
N ALA A 1074 9.67 -11.78 8.07
CA ALA A 1074 9.34 -13.03 8.73
C ALA A 1074 8.17 -13.62 7.99
N VAL A 1075 8.49 -14.58 7.13
CA VAL A 1075 7.54 -15.41 6.43
C VAL A 1075 7.33 -16.65 7.27
N VAL A 1076 6.20 -16.71 7.97
CA VAL A 1076 5.78 -17.92 8.68
C VAL A 1076 5.10 -18.80 7.65
N GLU A 1077 5.83 -19.85 7.27
CA GLU A 1077 5.41 -20.85 6.33
C GLU A 1077 5.00 -22.10 7.10
N THR A 1078 3.77 -22.50 6.88
CA THR A 1078 3.23 -23.78 7.34
C THR A 1078 3.10 -24.69 6.11
N ALA A 1079 2.75 -25.96 6.31
CA ALA A 1079 2.54 -26.87 5.18
C ALA A 1079 1.41 -26.43 4.21
N PHE A 1080 0.61 -25.43 4.60
CA PHE A 1080 -0.70 -25.16 4.00
C PHE A 1080 -1.06 -23.68 3.79
N ASP A 1081 -0.32 -22.73 4.36
CA ASP A 1081 -0.51 -21.28 4.16
C ASP A 1081 0.81 -20.55 4.50
N ILE A 1082 1.02 -19.40 3.87
CA ILE A 1082 2.22 -18.59 3.98
C ILE A 1082 1.82 -17.16 4.31
N ARG A 1083 2.24 -16.68 5.47
CA ARG A 1083 1.96 -15.31 5.91
C ARG A 1083 3.26 -14.60 6.22
N ALA A 1084 3.39 -13.40 5.70
CA ALA A 1084 4.57 -12.58 5.87
C ALA A 1084 4.25 -11.36 6.73
N LYS A 1085 5.06 -11.13 7.75
CA LYS A 1085 5.12 -9.84 8.45
C LYS A 1085 6.55 -9.32 8.38
N LYS A 1086 6.69 -8.05 8.01
CA LYS A 1086 7.99 -7.37 8.09
C LYS A 1086 8.49 -7.45 9.51
N ILE A 1087 9.76 -7.77 9.65
CA ILE A 1087 10.46 -7.71 10.92
C ILE A 1087 11.76 -6.96 10.73
N LEU A 1088 11.96 -5.92 11.52
CA LEU A 1088 13.14 -5.09 11.36
C LEU A 1088 14.14 -5.49 12.44
N LEU A 1089 15.31 -5.96 12.02
CA LEU A 1089 16.41 -6.27 12.91
C LEU A 1089 17.35 -5.07 12.99
N ILE A 1090 17.59 -4.53 14.17
CA ILE A 1090 18.53 -3.44 14.37
C ILE A 1090 19.54 -3.88 15.42
N LYS A 1091 20.71 -4.45 15.05
CA LYS A 1091 21.82 -4.79 15.99
C LYS A 1091 22.56 -3.57 16.50
#